data_AF-A0A945A2D6-F1
#
_entry.id   AF-A0A945A2D6-F1
#
_cell.length_a   1.000
_cell.length_b   1.000
_cell.length_c   1.000
_cell.angle_alpha   90.00
_cell.angle_beta   90.00
_cell.angle_gamma   90.00
#
_symmetry.space_group_name_H-M   'P 1'
#
loop_
_entity.id
_entity.type
_entity.pdbx_description
1 polymer ?
#
loop_
_entity_poly.entity_id
_entity_poly.type
_entity_poly.pdbx_seq_one_letter_code
_entity_poly.pdbx_strand_id
1 'polypeptide(L)'
;MTLRTIRNFLHTVNHRNLFALGLIVITVFSAACENGSSGDDSSVTPTSVLVTPAQETPVTAVFVTPTASPTPLATDSPATTLAPTVIPTSSPEAAAETPTATRVPVTPITIPKVTPTPTSTPVVIPAPPEPNIPSAPDRNLQDLGKRLVPGYTEPKTNLASAPLTLGQQVEFWVSQDGGSVLVTGEVSHISEHAYWVFQNGYEPDPDDIAEVASNFESDVWPAVTGVFGPPLTPGIDGDDRMVVYTSILRSGVAGYFSAADSYPEEIRAHSNQREALYMSANRVNLTGTEYLSVIAHELQHATHFATDSSEDSWVNEGLSEVAAEIAGFARSAASSFVRAPATSLTAWAQDITVSAANYGAANLFFAFIASHYGGNDMLAAIANNQEDGIESIDSSLAQQGFDVTADDVFADWLVANYLSTNEGPYGYDDHSVPPVRNIYKRAPDSLSGSVKSYGANYVVTSSGSGQMTIGFEGESDTALLSDPPFSGETCWWSNHGDSIDSTLTRTVDLRSVNEATLNYRVSYEIEEFWDYAYVMVSTDNGSTWDILDTSRAINFNPNGNAYGAGLTGTSLGWVQDSVDISEYAGQQVLLRFEYLTDDAVFSKGACFDDFEIPEIGWFDDTSTTGDWVANGFVQVEETIPTQYLVQVIHEKDVGDPVVYQVPIDINALGQLTIEGVGDDDLVVAIVSAVTRHSTTPTNYTLTIEP
;
A
#
# COMPACT_ATOMS: atom_id res chain seq x y z
N MET A 1 3.95 -24.12 -45.63
CA MET A 1 4.87 -24.20 -46.79
C MET A 1 5.10 -22.77 -47.30
N THR A 2 6.02 -22.04 -46.67
CA THR A 2 7.45 -21.78 -47.02
C THR A 2 7.62 -20.58 -47.95
N LEU A 3 8.28 -19.54 -47.42
CA LEU A 3 9.28 -18.63 -48.01
C LEU A 3 9.35 -17.41 -47.07
N ARG A 4 10.30 -17.31 -46.12
CA ARG A 4 11.70 -16.89 -46.26
C ARG A 4 11.87 -15.68 -47.19
N THR A 5 12.64 -14.69 -46.70
CA THR A 5 13.00 -13.37 -47.25
C THR A 5 11.98 -12.29 -46.81
N ILE A 6 12.25 -11.41 -45.85
CA ILE A 6 13.25 -10.32 -45.91
C ILE A 6 13.79 -10.04 -44.49
N ARG A 7 15.11 -9.94 -44.37
CA ARG A 7 15.88 -9.54 -43.19
C ARG A 7 16.74 -8.34 -43.61
N ASN A 8 16.79 -7.31 -42.75
CA ASN A 8 17.73 -6.18 -42.66
C ASN A 8 17.50 -4.92 -43.52
N PHE A 9 17.38 -3.79 -42.79
CA PHE A 9 17.83 -2.39 -43.01
C PHE A 9 16.87 -1.52 -42.14
N LEU A 10 17.22 -0.72 -41.13
CA LEU A 10 18.39 0.08 -40.76
C LEU A 10 18.32 0.46 -39.26
N HIS A 11 19.48 0.69 -38.64
CA HIS A 11 19.65 1.42 -37.38
C HIS A 11 19.80 2.94 -37.65
N THR A 12 19.56 3.72 -36.60
CA THR A 12 20.07 5.08 -36.25
C THR A 12 19.29 6.38 -36.61
N VAL A 13 18.89 7.08 -35.51
CA VAL A 13 18.77 8.55 -35.24
C VAL A 13 17.56 9.32 -35.82
N ASN A 14 16.63 9.81 -34.98
CA ASN A 14 16.69 11.14 -34.34
C ASN A 14 15.43 11.49 -33.50
N HIS A 15 15.65 12.12 -32.34
CA HIS A 15 14.63 12.78 -31.50
C HIS A 15 14.09 14.07 -32.16
N ARG A 16 12.76 14.32 -32.05
CA ARG A 16 12.18 15.57 -31.49
C ARG A 16 10.65 15.71 -31.72
N ASN A 17 9.99 16.11 -30.61
CA ASN A 17 8.68 16.74 -30.38
C ASN A 17 7.42 15.84 -30.46
N LEU A 18 6.78 15.41 -29.35
CA LEU A 18 6.10 16.08 -28.21
C LEU A 18 4.66 16.59 -28.49
N PHE A 19 3.78 16.22 -27.55
CA PHE A 19 2.44 16.71 -27.18
C PHE A 19 1.22 16.22 -27.97
N ALA A 20 0.38 15.40 -27.29
CA ALA A 20 -1.07 15.63 -27.13
C ALA A 20 -1.77 14.52 -26.30
N LEU A 21 -2.38 14.94 -25.19
CA LEU A 21 -3.53 14.39 -24.45
C LEU A 21 -3.37 13.17 -23.53
N GLY A 22 -3.34 13.48 -22.22
CA GLY A 22 -4.14 12.78 -21.22
C GLY A 22 -5.62 13.20 -21.26
N LEU A 23 -6.45 12.43 -20.54
CA LEU A 23 -7.92 12.39 -20.52
C LEU A 23 -8.61 11.74 -21.75
N ILE A 24 -9.03 10.48 -21.59
CA ILE A 24 -10.24 9.96 -22.26
C ILE A 24 -11.08 9.16 -21.27
N VAL A 25 -12.22 9.75 -20.91
CA VAL A 25 -13.45 9.08 -20.48
C VAL A 25 -13.99 8.29 -21.68
N ILE A 26 -14.17 6.98 -21.56
CA ILE A 26 -14.77 6.14 -22.61
C ILE A 26 -16.27 6.01 -22.37
N THR A 27 -17.05 6.75 -23.16
CA THR A 27 -18.45 6.41 -23.45
C THR A 27 -18.47 5.54 -24.70
N VAL A 28 -18.97 4.31 -24.59
CA VAL A 28 -19.13 3.36 -25.69
C VAL A 28 -20.35 3.73 -26.53
N PHE A 29 -20.16 4.01 -27.83
CA PHE A 29 -21.17 3.77 -28.86
C PHE A 29 -20.51 3.31 -30.17
N SER A 30 -20.97 2.15 -30.64
CA SER A 30 -20.60 1.50 -31.90
C SER A 30 -20.96 2.34 -33.14
N ALA A 31 -20.09 2.35 -34.15
CA ALA A 31 -20.29 1.65 -35.43
C ALA A 31 -19.57 2.29 -36.65
N ALA A 32 -18.98 1.39 -37.44
CA ALA A 32 -18.92 1.37 -38.91
C ALA A 32 -17.86 2.19 -39.68
N CYS A 33 -17.08 1.40 -40.43
CA CYS A 33 -16.14 1.71 -41.50
C CYS A 33 -16.64 2.69 -42.57
N GLU A 34 -15.73 3.48 -43.15
CA GLU A 34 -15.57 3.60 -44.62
C GLU A 34 -14.26 4.29 -45.02
N ASN A 35 -13.70 3.82 -46.14
CA ASN A 35 -12.43 4.21 -46.77
C ASN A 35 -12.46 5.61 -47.42
N GLY A 36 -11.30 6.26 -47.57
CA GLY A 36 -11.12 7.22 -48.68
C GLY A 36 -10.00 8.26 -48.61
N SER A 37 -8.82 7.88 -49.12
CA SER A 37 -7.90 8.64 -50.00
C SER A 37 -7.48 10.10 -49.74
N SER A 38 -6.15 10.27 -49.70
CA SER A 38 -5.32 11.24 -50.44
C SER A 38 -5.53 12.76 -50.29
N GLY A 39 -4.45 13.49 -50.00
CA GLY A 39 -4.37 14.92 -50.32
C GLY A 39 -3.23 15.66 -49.64
N ASP A 40 -2.19 15.88 -50.41
CA ASP A 40 -0.95 16.63 -50.17
C ASP A 40 -1.10 18.09 -49.68
N ASP A 41 -0.04 18.53 -49.00
CA ASP A 41 0.67 19.81 -49.14
C ASP A 41 0.39 21.05 -48.24
N SER A 42 1.50 21.46 -47.60
CA SER A 42 2.00 22.81 -47.30
C SER A 42 1.27 23.79 -46.36
N SER A 43 1.94 24.03 -45.22
CA SER A 43 2.32 25.32 -44.61
C SER A 43 1.32 26.48 -44.52
N VAL A 44 1.15 27.01 -43.30
CA VAL A 44 1.38 28.42 -42.89
C VAL A 44 0.84 28.63 -41.46
N THR A 45 1.69 29.12 -40.55
CA THR A 45 1.36 29.68 -39.22
C THR A 45 1.14 31.21 -39.30
N PRO A 46 0.78 31.92 -38.22
CA PRO A 46 -0.36 31.79 -37.31
C PRO A 46 -1.09 33.15 -37.10
N THR A 47 -2.36 33.18 -36.68
CA THR A 47 -2.90 34.39 -36.01
C THR A 47 -4.01 34.06 -35.01
N SER A 48 -3.84 34.64 -33.82
CA SER A 48 -4.72 34.66 -32.65
C SER A 48 -6.09 35.30 -32.87
N VAL A 49 -7.16 34.75 -32.28
CA VAL A 49 -8.40 35.47 -31.97
C VAL A 49 -9.01 34.96 -30.65
N LEU A 50 -9.28 35.89 -29.73
CA LEU A 50 -10.07 35.71 -28.50
C LEU A 50 -11.54 35.37 -28.82
N VAL A 51 -12.16 34.49 -28.04
CA VAL A 51 -13.63 34.35 -27.99
C VAL A 51 -14.11 34.17 -26.54
N THR A 52 -15.00 35.07 -26.13
CA THR A 52 -15.84 35.05 -24.91
C THR A 52 -16.95 33.99 -24.97
N PRO A 53 -17.42 33.42 -23.85
CA PRO A 53 -18.46 32.39 -23.86
C PRO A 53 -19.88 32.98 -23.84
N ALA A 54 -20.80 32.32 -24.55
CA ALA A 54 -22.24 32.58 -24.53
C ALA A 54 -22.98 31.47 -23.76
N GLN A 55 -24.04 31.87 -23.05
CA GLN A 55 -24.98 31.04 -22.30
C GLN A 55 -25.84 30.15 -23.21
N GLU A 56 -26.16 28.95 -22.75
CA GLU A 56 -27.34 28.20 -23.22
C GLU A 56 -28.16 27.60 -22.06
N THR A 57 -29.48 27.65 -22.25
CA THR A 57 -30.58 27.23 -21.37
C THR A 57 -30.98 25.75 -21.57
N PRO A 58 -31.65 25.10 -20.60
CA PRO A 58 -31.93 23.67 -20.65
C PRO A 58 -33.24 23.31 -21.38
N VAL A 59 -33.27 22.12 -21.99
CA VAL A 59 -34.49 21.50 -22.55
C VAL A 59 -34.74 20.16 -21.86
N THR A 60 -35.95 20.02 -21.32
CA THR A 60 -36.50 18.84 -20.65
C THR A 60 -36.94 17.77 -21.66
N ALA A 61 -36.72 16.49 -21.35
CA ALA A 61 -37.34 15.38 -22.07
C ALA A 61 -37.95 14.34 -21.10
N VAL A 62 -39.18 13.95 -21.42
CA VAL A 62 -40.08 13.05 -20.70
C VAL A 62 -39.87 11.61 -21.19
N PHE A 63 -39.83 10.63 -20.29
CA PHE A 63 -39.86 9.20 -20.64
C PHE A 63 -41.17 8.52 -20.22
N VAL A 64 -41.68 7.70 -21.14
CA VAL A 64 -42.90 6.90 -21.03
C VAL A 64 -42.50 5.42 -20.88
N THR A 65 -43.07 4.76 -19.88
CA THR A 65 -42.95 3.31 -19.59
C THR A 65 -43.79 2.43 -20.53
N PRO A 66 -43.44 1.14 -20.67
CA PRO A 66 -44.50 0.12 -20.62
C PRO A 66 -44.15 -1.15 -19.81
N THR A 67 -45.13 -1.56 -19.02
CA THR A 67 -45.32 -2.87 -18.35
C THR A 67 -45.73 -3.99 -19.32
N ALA A 68 -45.29 -5.24 -19.07
CA ALA A 68 -46.14 -6.45 -18.98
C ALA A 68 -45.33 -7.77 -18.80
N SER A 69 -45.74 -8.59 -17.81
CA SER A 69 -45.54 -10.06 -17.71
C SER A 69 -46.88 -10.76 -18.14
N PRO A 70 -47.11 -12.11 -18.11
CA PRO A 70 -46.35 -13.22 -17.46
C PRO A 70 -46.37 -14.66 -18.08
N THR A 71 -45.57 -15.57 -17.47
CA THR A 71 -45.76 -17.04 -17.21
C THR A 71 -45.72 -18.11 -18.35
N PRO A 72 -45.58 -19.44 -18.06
CA PRO A 72 -44.52 -20.17 -17.31
C PRO A 72 -44.08 -21.51 -17.98
N LEU A 73 -43.06 -22.22 -17.47
CA LEU A 73 -42.90 -23.67 -17.69
C LEU A 73 -42.27 -24.37 -16.46
N ALA A 74 -42.66 -25.61 -16.21
CA ALA A 74 -42.51 -26.38 -14.96
C ALA A 74 -41.70 -27.69 -15.12
N THR A 75 -41.50 -28.38 -13.98
CA THR A 75 -41.09 -29.80 -13.71
C THR A 75 -39.57 -30.06 -13.67
N ASP A 76 -38.98 -30.83 -12.74
CA ASP A 76 -39.45 -31.69 -11.64
C ASP A 76 -38.29 -31.97 -10.65
N SER A 77 -38.58 -32.19 -9.37
CA SER A 77 -37.70 -32.87 -8.40
C SER A 77 -38.54 -33.56 -7.32
N PRO A 78 -38.18 -34.77 -6.85
CA PRO A 78 -38.89 -35.41 -5.75
C PRO A 78 -38.19 -35.14 -4.40
N ALA A 79 -39.02 -34.79 -3.41
CA ALA A 79 -38.66 -34.70 -2.00
C ALA A 79 -38.80 -36.05 -1.29
N THR A 80 -38.09 -36.25 -0.19
CA THR A 80 -38.48 -37.21 0.85
C THR A 80 -38.24 -36.60 2.23
N THR A 81 -39.32 -36.50 3.00
CA THR A 81 -39.42 -35.97 4.36
C THR A 81 -39.56 -37.14 5.34
N LEU A 82 -38.94 -37.07 6.53
CA LEU A 82 -39.39 -37.80 7.71
C LEU A 82 -39.32 -36.91 8.96
N ALA A 83 -40.36 -37.04 9.79
CA ALA A 83 -40.78 -36.20 10.90
C ALA A 83 -40.13 -36.60 12.26
N PRO A 84 -40.29 -35.77 13.33
CA PRO A 84 -39.56 -35.90 14.59
C PRO A 84 -40.31 -36.72 15.66
N THR A 85 -39.57 -37.21 16.67
CA THR A 85 -40.14 -37.90 17.86
C THR A 85 -39.72 -37.18 19.14
N VAL A 86 -40.62 -37.15 20.12
CA VAL A 86 -40.68 -36.26 21.29
C VAL A 86 -40.76 -37.09 22.60
N ILE A 87 -39.89 -36.77 23.59
CA ILE A 87 -40.04 -36.80 25.10
C ILE A 87 -40.05 -38.19 25.80
N PRO A 88 -39.41 -38.41 27.00
CA PRO A 88 -39.65 -37.60 28.22
C PRO A 88 -38.52 -37.23 29.20
N THR A 89 -38.95 -36.27 30.02
CA THR A 89 -38.44 -35.60 31.22
C THR A 89 -37.94 -36.49 32.36
N SER A 90 -36.91 -36.01 33.07
CA SER A 90 -36.85 -36.10 34.55
C SER A 90 -35.92 -35.02 35.12
N SER A 91 -36.42 -34.32 36.14
CA SER A 91 -35.68 -33.44 37.06
C SER A 91 -35.29 -34.26 38.30
N PRO A 92 -34.20 -33.92 39.01
CA PRO A 92 -34.45 -33.27 40.31
C PRO A 92 -33.47 -32.16 40.70
N GLU A 93 -34.01 -31.28 41.52
CA GLU A 93 -33.44 -30.24 42.36
C GLU A 93 -32.46 -30.78 43.42
N ALA A 94 -31.29 -30.16 43.60
CA ALA A 94 -30.70 -29.84 44.91
C ALA A 94 -29.28 -29.21 44.84
N ALA A 95 -29.10 -28.22 45.72
CA ALA A 95 -27.87 -27.79 46.40
C ALA A 95 -26.84 -26.96 45.62
N ALA A 96 -26.84 -25.67 45.97
CA ALA A 96 -25.75 -24.73 45.77
C ALA A 96 -24.50 -25.18 46.57
N GLU A 97 -23.38 -25.34 45.86
CA GLU A 97 -22.04 -25.17 46.42
C GLU A 97 -21.20 -24.38 45.42
N THR A 98 -20.67 -23.25 45.88
CA THR A 98 -19.69 -22.42 45.17
C THR A 98 -18.34 -23.14 45.15
N PRO A 99 -17.75 -23.50 44.00
CA PRO A 99 -16.38 -23.96 43.97
C PRO A 99 -15.44 -22.77 43.75
N THR A 100 -14.64 -22.49 44.77
CA THR A 100 -13.43 -21.68 44.67
C THR A 100 -12.47 -22.37 43.69
N ALA A 101 -12.40 -21.88 42.44
CA ALA A 101 -11.40 -22.32 41.49
C ALA A 101 -10.02 -21.78 41.93
N THR A 102 -9.22 -22.67 42.49
CA THR A 102 -7.79 -22.45 42.66
C THR A 102 -7.18 -22.45 41.27
N ARG A 103 -6.66 -21.30 40.81
CA ARG A 103 -5.96 -21.16 39.54
C ARG A 103 -4.75 -22.10 39.55
N VAL A 104 -4.85 -23.22 38.83
CA VAL A 104 -3.69 -24.03 38.47
C VAL A 104 -2.85 -23.18 37.50
N PRO A 105 -1.52 -23.09 37.68
CA PRO A 105 -0.67 -22.41 36.70
C PRO A 105 -0.83 -23.14 35.37
N VAL A 106 -1.42 -22.47 34.38
CA VAL A 106 -1.43 -22.95 33.00
C VAL A 106 0.02 -22.86 32.55
N THR A 107 0.64 -24.02 32.33
CA THR A 107 1.94 -24.10 31.67
C THR A 107 1.69 -23.72 30.21
N PRO A 108 2.45 -22.79 29.61
CA PRO A 108 2.28 -22.46 28.20
C PRO A 108 2.36 -23.75 27.39
N ILE A 109 1.35 -23.99 26.57
CA ILE A 109 1.40 -25.08 25.60
C ILE A 109 2.38 -24.62 24.52
N THR A 110 3.62 -25.09 24.61
CA THR A 110 4.55 -25.05 23.48
C THR A 110 3.94 -25.89 22.35
N ILE A 111 3.35 -25.22 21.37
CA ILE A 111 3.02 -25.83 20.08
C ILE A 111 4.37 -26.19 19.43
N PRO A 112 4.55 -27.40 18.87
CA PRO A 112 5.79 -27.73 18.17
C PRO A 112 5.95 -26.78 16.97
N LYS A 113 6.98 -25.94 17.03
CA LYS A 113 7.50 -25.11 15.94
C LYS A 113 7.81 -26.04 14.75
N VAL A 114 6.98 -26.00 13.71
CA VAL A 114 7.30 -26.67 12.44
C VAL A 114 8.30 -25.78 11.75
N THR A 115 9.60 -26.00 12.00
CA THR A 115 10.64 -25.44 11.15
C THR A 115 10.66 -26.28 9.88
N PRO A 116 10.33 -25.75 8.68
CA PRO A 116 10.58 -26.47 7.44
C PRO A 116 12.05 -26.88 7.45
N THR A 117 12.30 -28.19 7.31
CA THR A 117 13.69 -28.68 7.27
C THR A 117 14.16 -28.52 5.83
N PRO A 118 15.03 -27.54 5.51
CA PRO A 118 15.68 -27.51 4.21
C PRO A 118 16.41 -28.85 4.03
N THR A 119 16.14 -29.54 2.92
CA THR A 119 16.68 -30.89 2.69
C THR A 119 18.19 -30.86 2.37
N SER A 120 18.78 -29.67 2.24
CA SER A 120 20.22 -29.43 2.15
C SER A 120 20.67 -28.37 3.14
N THR A 121 21.81 -28.57 3.81
CA THR A 121 22.50 -27.51 4.56
C THR A 121 22.84 -26.36 3.58
N PRO A 122 22.32 -25.14 3.76
CA PRO A 122 22.62 -24.03 2.87
C PRO A 122 24.12 -23.75 2.87
N VAL A 123 24.73 -23.66 1.69
CA VAL A 123 26.08 -23.11 1.55
C VAL A 123 25.93 -21.60 1.72
N VAL A 124 26.36 -21.08 2.87
CA VAL A 124 26.32 -19.64 3.13
C VAL A 124 27.41 -18.97 2.28
N ILE A 125 27.00 -18.38 1.16
CA ILE A 125 27.77 -17.36 0.47
C ILE A 125 27.29 -16.03 1.05
N PRO A 126 28.19 -15.16 1.54
CA PRO A 126 27.77 -13.86 2.04
C PRO A 126 27.11 -13.08 0.90
N ALA A 127 25.84 -12.74 1.10
CA ALA A 127 25.13 -11.79 0.26
C ALA A 127 25.84 -10.43 0.31
N PRO A 128 25.65 -9.57 -0.71
CA PRO A 128 26.08 -8.18 -0.61
C PRO A 128 25.45 -7.53 0.62
N PRO A 129 26.24 -6.88 1.51
CA PRO A 129 25.64 -6.10 2.58
C PRO A 129 24.90 -4.92 1.97
N GLU A 130 23.62 -4.78 2.29
CA GLU A 130 22.89 -3.55 1.97
C GLU A 130 23.45 -2.37 2.79
N PRO A 131 23.43 -1.15 2.23
CA PRO A 131 23.72 0.03 3.02
C PRO A 131 22.70 0.15 4.15
N ASN A 132 23.18 0.52 5.34
CA ASN A 132 22.30 0.79 6.47
C ASN A 132 21.60 2.13 6.25
N ILE A 133 20.43 2.10 5.60
CA ILE A 133 19.54 3.24 5.42
C ILE A 133 18.59 3.26 6.62
N PRO A 134 18.67 4.27 7.51
CA PRO A 134 17.75 4.34 8.64
C PRO A 134 16.30 4.52 8.17
N SER A 135 15.35 3.99 8.92
CA SER A 135 13.93 4.29 8.74
C SER A 135 13.70 5.80 8.84
N ALA A 136 12.77 6.29 8.01
CA ALA A 136 12.32 7.66 8.12
C ALA A 136 11.52 7.85 9.43
N PRO A 137 11.53 9.05 10.02
CA PRO A 137 10.74 9.32 11.22
C PRO A 137 9.26 9.48 10.86
N ASP A 138 8.39 9.02 11.75
CA ASP A 138 6.95 9.10 11.59
C ASP A 138 6.46 10.55 11.59
N ARG A 139 5.46 10.79 10.76
CA ARG A 139 4.77 12.06 10.63
C ARG A 139 3.90 12.31 11.85
N ASN A 140 4.11 13.45 12.51
CA ASN A 140 3.27 13.89 13.62
C ASN A 140 2.48 15.16 13.27
N LEU A 141 1.18 15.02 13.02
CA LEU A 141 0.34 16.15 12.60
C LEU A 141 0.24 17.28 13.65
N GLN A 142 0.31 16.97 14.95
CA GLN A 142 0.30 18.01 15.99
C GLN A 142 1.61 18.81 16.01
N ASP A 143 2.75 18.12 15.84
CA ASP A 143 4.06 18.76 15.73
C ASP A 143 4.17 19.63 14.45
N LEU A 144 3.69 19.11 13.31
CA LEU A 144 3.57 19.87 12.07
C LEU A 144 2.70 21.11 12.24
N GLY A 145 1.55 20.98 12.91
CA GLY A 145 0.70 22.11 13.26
C GLY A 145 1.46 23.20 14.03
N LYS A 146 2.20 22.80 15.08
CA LYS A 146 3.01 23.72 15.90
C LYS A 146 4.07 24.45 15.11
N ARG A 147 4.77 23.74 14.22
CA ARG A 147 5.92 24.26 13.48
C ARG A 147 5.53 25.08 12.26
N LEU A 148 4.49 24.65 11.54
CA LEU A 148 4.20 25.10 10.17
C LEU A 148 2.95 25.96 10.03
N VAL A 149 2.02 25.93 11.01
CA VAL A 149 0.75 26.66 10.90
C VAL A 149 0.82 28.00 11.65
N PRO A 150 0.76 29.16 10.96
CA PRO A 150 0.81 30.46 11.62
C PRO A 150 -0.35 30.67 12.59
N GLY A 151 -0.02 31.02 13.84
CA GLY A 151 -1.01 31.22 14.89
C GLY A 151 -1.62 29.92 15.42
N TYR A 152 -0.97 28.77 15.18
CA TYR A 152 -1.37 27.49 15.72
C TYR A 152 -1.72 27.59 17.20
N THR A 153 -2.92 27.15 17.52
CA THR A 153 -3.37 26.95 18.89
C THR A 153 -3.58 25.46 19.03
N GLU A 154 -2.92 24.86 20.02
CA GLU A 154 -3.13 23.45 20.34
C GLU A 154 -4.63 23.20 20.48
N PRO A 155 -5.22 22.40 19.57
CA PRO A 155 -6.64 22.22 19.59
C PRO A 155 -7.00 21.31 20.76
N LYS A 156 -8.27 21.37 21.18
CA LYS A 156 -8.74 20.49 22.24
C LYS A 156 -8.83 19.08 21.68
N THR A 157 -8.02 18.19 22.19
CA THR A 157 -8.00 16.78 21.78
C THR A 157 -9.20 15.99 22.27
N ASN A 158 -9.89 16.47 23.30
CA ASN A 158 -11.13 15.88 23.80
C ASN A 158 -12.22 16.96 23.79
N LEU A 159 -13.09 16.88 22.80
CA LEU A 159 -14.29 17.70 22.73
C LEU A 159 -15.29 17.21 23.80
N ALA A 160 -16.29 18.04 24.09
CA ALA A 160 -17.32 17.63 25.02
C ALA A 160 -18.22 16.59 24.36
N SER A 161 -18.35 15.42 25.00
CA SER A 161 -19.25 14.33 24.60
C SER A 161 -20.57 14.87 24.04
N ALA A 162 -20.83 14.56 22.77
CA ALA A 162 -22.04 14.92 22.05
C ALA A 162 -22.70 13.67 21.41
N PRO A 163 -23.31 12.79 22.23
CA PRO A 163 -23.98 11.59 21.74
C PRO A 163 -25.10 11.91 20.77
N LEU A 164 -25.17 11.15 19.67
CA LEU A 164 -26.24 11.27 18.69
C LEU A 164 -27.52 10.56 19.15
N THR A 165 -28.66 11.04 18.64
CA THR A 165 -29.99 10.47 18.95
C THR A 165 -30.67 9.90 17.71
N LEU A 166 -31.49 8.86 17.88
CA LEU A 166 -32.20 8.22 16.76
C LEU A 166 -33.12 9.23 16.04
N GLY A 167 -33.06 9.27 14.71
CA GLY A 167 -33.78 10.23 13.87
C GLY A 167 -33.16 11.63 13.84
N GLN A 168 -32.02 11.85 14.49
CA GLN A 168 -31.30 13.11 14.41
C GLN A 168 -30.75 13.31 13.00
N GLN A 169 -31.00 14.50 12.46
CA GLN A 169 -30.36 14.95 11.23
C GLN A 169 -28.95 15.47 11.55
N VAL A 170 -27.97 15.05 10.76
CA VAL A 170 -26.56 15.41 10.90
C VAL A 170 -26.02 15.89 9.55
N GLU A 171 -25.16 16.90 9.60
CA GLU A 171 -24.32 17.31 8.47
C GLU A 171 -22.96 16.62 8.64
N PHE A 172 -22.41 16.07 7.55
CA PHE A 172 -21.10 15.42 7.58
C PHE A 172 -20.38 15.55 6.24
N TRP A 173 -19.06 15.67 6.29
CA TRP A 173 -18.18 15.64 5.13
C TRP A 173 -17.98 14.22 4.62
N VAL A 174 -17.92 14.04 3.30
CA VAL A 174 -17.66 12.75 2.66
C VAL A 174 -16.78 12.94 1.41
N SER A 175 -15.91 11.98 1.12
CA SER A 175 -15.04 12.00 -0.06
C SER A 175 -15.76 11.47 -1.31
N GLN A 176 -15.83 12.28 -2.36
CA GLN A 176 -16.40 11.95 -3.69
C GLN A 176 -15.40 12.29 -4.81
N ASP A 177 -15.71 11.93 -6.06
CA ASP A 177 -14.80 12.09 -7.22
C ASP A 177 -14.33 13.54 -7.46
N GLY A 178 -15.03 14.53 -6.88
CA GLY A 178 -14.69 15.96 -6.94
C GLY A 178 -14.01 16.52 -5.69
N GLY A 179 -13.64 15.67 -4.73
CA GLY A 179 -13.10 16.07 -3.41
C GLY A 179 -14.12 15.90 -2.28
N SER A 180 -13.85 16.56 -1.15
CA SER A 180 -14.73 16.53 0.03
C SER A 180 -16.02 17.32 -0.22
N VAL A 181 -17.16 16.71 0.10
CA VAL A 181 -18.50 17.30 -0.06
C VAL A 181 -19.24 17.23 1.27
N LEU A 182 -19.86 18.33 1.69
CA LEU A 182 -20.73 18.36 2.86
C LEU A 182 -22.13 17.88 2.48
N VAL A 183 -22.63 16.84 3.15
CA VAL A 183 -23.95 16.24 2.92
C VAL A 183 -24.78 16.22 4.21
N THR A 184 -26.07 15.90 4.07
CA THR A 184 -26.98 15.73 5.21
C THR A 184 -27.46 14.28 5.27
N GLY A 185 -27.64 13.75 6.48
CA GLY A 185 -28.16 12.40 6.71
C GLY A 185 -28.87 12.23 8.05
N GLU A 186 -29.43 11.05 8.26
CA GLU A 186 -30.20 10.69 9.45
C GLU A 186 -29.56 9.52 10.21
N VAL A 187 -29.49 9.65 11.55
CA VAL A 187 -29.17 8.54 12.45
C VAL A 187 -30.31 7.52 12.41
N SER A 188 -30.13 6.45 11.64
CA SER A 188 -31.15 5.44 11.37
C SER A 188 -31.12 4.27 12.35
N HIS A 189 -29.98 4.02 12.99
CA HIS A 189 -29.84 3.00 14.05
C HIS A 189 -28.72 3.37 15.04
N ILE A 190 -28.80 2.84 16.25
CA ILE A 190 -27.78 3.00 17.30
C ILE A 190 -27.57 1.63 17.95
N SER A 191 -26.34 1.14 17.90
CA SER A 191 -25.93 -0.11 18.54
C SER A 191 -24.99 0.15 19.73
N GLU A 192 -24.35 -0.89 20.26
CA GLU A 192 -23.46 -0.75 21.42
C GLU A 192 -22.27 0.14 21.09
N HIS A 193 -21.61 -0.12 19.95
CA HIS A 193 -20.36 0.53 19.55
C HIS A 193 -20.50 1.50 18.35
N ALA A 194 -21.67 1.60 17.71
CA ALA A 194 -21.82 2.43 16.51
C ALA A 194 -23.13 3.25 16.42
N TYR A 195 -23.00 4.44 15.83
CA TYR A 195 -24.09 5.21 15.24
C TYR A 195 -24.17 4.95 13.75
N TRP A 196 -25.35 4.57 13.25
CA TRP A 196 -25.55 4.27 11.83
C TRP A 196 -26.26 5.45 11.16
N VAL A 197 -25.51 6.21 10.36
CA VAL A 197 -25.99 7.43 9.70
C VAL A 197 -26.09 7.19 8.21
N PHE A 198 -27.25 7.50 7.62
CA PHE A 198 -27.47 7.35 6.18
C PHE A 198 -27.71 8.71 5.54
N GLN A 199 -27.04 9.00 4.43
CA GLN A 199 -27.30 10.20 3.65
C GLN A 199 -28.79 10.26 3.27
N ASN A 200 -29.38 11.46 3.35
CA ASN A 200 -30.78 11.66 3.01
C ASN A 200 -31.09 11.12 1.60
N GLY A 201 -32.14 10.31 1.50
CA GLY A 201 -32.55 9.59 0.29
C GLY A 201 -31.97 8.17 0.13
N TYR A 202 -31.14 7.71 1.08
CA TYR A 202 -30.56 6.37 1.14
C TYR A 202 -30.89 5.64 2.46
N GLU A 203 -31.94 6.06 3.16
CA GLU A 203 -32.34 5.47 4.43
C GLU A 203 -32.73 3.99 4.24
N PRO A 204 -32.31 3.09 5.17
CA PRO A 204 -32.52 1.66 5.03
C PRO A 204 -33.92 1.24 5.50
N ASP A 205 -34.29 -0.02 5.22
CA ASP A 205 -35.38 -0.65 5.96
C ASP A 205 -34.96 -0.82 7.44
N PRO A 206 -35.81 -0.46 8.43
CA PRO A 206 -35.47 -0.56 9.85
C PRO A 206 -35.11 -1.96 10.33
N ASP A 207 -35.71 -3.01 9.76
CA ASP A 207 -35.41 -4.40 10.14
C ASP A 207 -34.05 -4.83 9.58
N ASP A 208 -33.74 -4.43 8.34
CA ASP A 208 -32.45 -4.72 7.69
C ASP A 208 -31.27 -4.09 8.45
N ILE A 209 -31.35 -2.80 8.82
CA ILE A 209 -30.27 -2.15 9.57
C ILE A 209 -30.14 -2.69 10.99
N ALA A 210 -31.24 -3.12 11.62
CA ALA A 210 -31.18 -3.74 12.93
C ALA A 210 -30.46 -5.11 12.89
N GLU A 211 -30.68 -5.89 11.83
CA GLU A 211 -29.97 -7.16 11.62
C GLU A 211 -28.48 -6.92 11.35
N VAL A 212 -28.14 -5.99 10.46
CA VAL A 212 -26.74 -5.63 10.15
C VAL A 212 -26.01 -5.14 11.39
N ALA A 213 -26.62 -4.23 12.15
CA ALA A 213 -26.04 -3.74 13.40
C ALA A 213 -25.87 -4.86 14.43
N SER A 214 -26.83 -5.78 14.55
CA SER A 214 -26.69 -6.94 15.44
C SER A 214 -25.52 -7.83 15.05
N ASN A 215 -25.32 -8.11 13.76
CA ASN A 215 -24.22 -8.95 13.27
C ASN A 215 -22.86 -8.24 13.40
N PHE A 216 -22.83 -6.91 13.23
CA PHE A 216 -21.64 -6.13 13.55
C PHE A 216 -21.23 -6.31 15.01
N GLU A 217 -22.17 -6.19 15.95
CA GLU A 217 -21.88 -6.33 17.39
C GLU A 217 -21.53 -7.77 17.81
N SER A 218 -22.19 -8.78 17.22
CA SER A 218 -21.99 -10.17 17.63
C SER A 218 -20.82 -10.86 16.95
N ASP A 219 -20.50 -10.48 15.72
CA ASP A 219 -19.57 -11.21 14.86
C ASP A 219 -18.35 -10.34 14.52
N VAL A 220 -18.54 -9.17 13.90
CA VAL A 220 -17.43 -8.35 13.37
C VAL A 220 -16.61 -7.68 14.48
N TRP A 221 -17.28 -6.94 15.37
CA TRP A 221 -16.62 -6.19 16.43
C TRP A 221 -15.72 -7.07 17.31
N PRO A 222 -16.21 -8.18 17.91
CA PRO A 222 -15.36 -9.02 18.75
C PRO A 222 -14.29 -9.78 17.96
N ALA A 223 -14.52 -10.10 16.68
CA ALA A 223 -13.53 -10.78 15.85
C ALA A 223 -12.31 -9.88 15.56
N VAL A 224 -12.56 -8.63 15.15
CA VAL A 224 -11.49 -7.68 14.82
C VAL A 224 -10.82 -7.16 16.10
N THR A 225 -11.61 -6.60 17.02
CA THR A 225 -11.04 -5.97 18.24
C THR A 225 -10.45 -6.98 19.23
N GLY A 226 -10.87 -8.24 19.16
CA GLY A 226 -10.29 -9.32 19.95
C GLY A 226 -8.84 -9.65 19.56
N VAL A 227 -8.42 -9.30 18.34
CA VAL A 227 -7.05 -9.49 17.84
C VAL A 227 -6.28 -8.17 17.85
N PHE A 228 -6.84 -7.13 17.24
CA PHE A 228 -6.14 -5.87 16.99
C PHE A 228 -6.34 -4.82 18.09
N GLY A 229 -7.16 -5.11 19.11
CA GLY A 229 -7.51 -4.14 20.14
C GLY A 229 -8.67 -3.23 19.72
N PRO A 230 -9.14 -2.34 20.61
CA PRO A 230 -10.21 -1.40 20.28
C PRO A 230 -9.68 -0.22 19.44
N PRO A 231 -10.53 0.42 18.63
CA PRO A 231 -10.23 1.73 18.08
C PRO A 231 -10.16 2.78 19.19
N LEU A 232 -9.80 4.03 18.85
CA LEU A 232 -9.80 5.14 19.81
C LEU A 232 -11.17 5.26 20.50
N THR A 233 -11.16 5.09 21.83
CA THR A 233 -12.37 5.14 22.67
C THR A 233 -12.01 5.63 24.09
N PRO A 234 -12.62 6.73 24.60
CA PRO A 234 -13.53 7.60 23.86
C PRO A 234 -12.80 8.29 22.72
N GLY A 235 -13.57 8.58 21.69
CA GLY A 235 -13.14 9.31 20.51
C GLY A 235 -12.79 10.77 20.76
N ILE A 236 -12.38 11.47 19.71
CA ILE A 236 -12.16 12.93 19.77
C ILE A 236 -13.40 13.70 20.25
N ASP A 237 -14.60 13.21 19.92
CA ASP A 237 -15.87 13.78 20.37
C ASP A 237 -16.21 13.48 21.83
N GLY A 238 -15.43 12.62 22.50
CA GLY A 238 -15.68 12.17 23.86
C GLY A 238 -16.81 11.14 23.98
N ASP A 239 -17.21 10.48 22.89
CA ASP A 239 -18.13 9.34 22.87
C ASP A 239 -17.36 8.02 22.74
N ASP A 240 -17.92 6.93 23.25
CA ASP A 240 -17.32 5.59 23.12
C ASP A 240 -17.71 4.93 21.78
N ARG A 241 -18.73 5.47 21.08
CA ARG A 241 -19.23 4.95 19.79
C ARG A 241 -18.56 5.64 18.60
N MET A 242 -18.22 4.82 17.62
CA MET A 242 -17.88 5.30 16.27
C MET A 242 -19.13 5.62 15.45
N VAL A 243 -18.94 6.25 14.29
CA VAL A 243 -20.01 6.50 13.32
C VAL A 243 -19.78 5.73 12.04
N VAL A 244 -20.81 5.04 11.56
CA VAL A 244 -20.83 4.44 10.22
C VAL A 244 -21.69 5.32 9.33
N TYR A 245 -21.05 6.10 8.45
CA TYR A 245 -21.70 6.94 7.45
C TYR A 245 -21.94 6.16 6.16
N THR A 246 -23.20 5.97 5.77
CA THR A 246 -23.56 5.39 4.47
C THR A 246 -23.94 6.50 3.49
N SER A 247 -23.18 6.66 2.41
CA SER A 247 -23.28 7.81 1.49
C SER A 247 -22.83 7.46 0.07
N ILE A 248 -22.98 8.38 -0.88
CA ILE A 248 -22.30 8.26 -2.18
C ILE A 248 -20.81 8.57 -1.96
N LEU A 249 -19.96 7.62 -2.31
CA LEU A 249 -18.49 7.75 -2.23
C LEU A 249 -17.88 7.92 -3.63
N ARG A 250 -16.55 8.04 -3.69
CA ARG A 250 -15.77 7.95 -4.93
C ARG A 250 -16.11 6.70 -5.74
N SER A 251 -16.09 6.83 -7.06
CA SER A 251 -16.42 5.74 -7.98
C SER A 251 -15.49 4.54 -7.76
N GLY A 252 -16.08 3.38 -7.47
CA GLY A 252 -15.35 2.13 -7.23
C GLY A 252 -14.98 1.86 -5.77
N VAL A 253 -15.12 2.82 -4.85
CA VAL A 253 -14.83 2.64 -3.42
C VAL A 253 -16.01 1.98 -2.70
N ALA A 254 -15.76 0.94 -1.90
CA ALA A 254 -16.79 0.23 -1.12
C ALA A 254 -16.97 0.87 0.26
N GLY A 255 -15.86 1.17 0.91
CA GLY A 255 -15.79 1.88 2.16
C GLY A 255 -14.40 2.48 2.35
N TYR A 256 -14.25 3.23 3.44
CA TYR A 256 -12.96 3.69 3.95
C TYR A 256 -13.10 4.09 5.43
N PHE A 257 -12.05 3.91 6.21
CA PHE A 257 -11.83 4.61 7.48
C PHE A 257 -11.22 6.00 7.22
N SER A 258 -11.57 7.00 8.03
CA SER A 258 -10.96 8.33 7.95
C SER A 258 -10.21 8.72 9.23
N ALA A 259 -8.88 8.56 9.21
CA ALA A 259 -8.01 9.09 10.26
C ALA A 259 -8.16 10.62 10.42
N ALA A 260 -8.42 11.32 9.31
CA ALA A 260 -8.62 12.77 9.30
C ALA A 260 -9.79 13.24 10.20
N ASP A 261 -10.83 12.41 10.35
CA ASP A 261 -11.97 12.73 11.22
C ASP A 261 -11.65 12.60 12.71
N SER A 262 -10.52 11.98 13.06
CA SER A 262 -10.02 11.88 14.44
C SER A 262 -9.23 13.13 14.88
N TYR A 263 -9.21 14.17 14.04
CA TYR A 263 -8.57 15.45 14.34
C TYR A 263 -9.59 16.60 14.42
N PRO A 264 -9.31 17.68 15.16
CA PRO A 264 -10.17 18.85 15.19
C PRO A 264 -10.22 19.55 13.83
N GLU A 265 -11.34 20.23 13.53
CA GLU A 265 -11.53 21.00 12.28
C GLU A 265 -10.44 22.06 12.06
N GLU A 266 -9.82 22.57 13.14
CA GLU A 266 -8.71 23.51 13.06
C GLU A 266 -7.42 22.88 12.50
N ILE A 267 -7.26 21.56 12.59
CA ILE A 267 -6.16 20.80 11.96
C ILE A 267 -6.59 20.26 10.60
N ARG A 268 -7.79 19.66 10.53
CA ARG A 268 -8.33 19.05 9.30
C ARG A 268 -9.67 19.71 8.97
N ALA A 269 -9.67 20.64 8.02
CA ALA A 269 -10.83 21.50 7.71
C ALA A 269 -12.13 20.75 7.34
N HIS A 270 -12.04 19.51 6.84
CA HIS A 270 -13.19 18.67 6.50
C HIS A 270 -13.36 17.48 7.46
N SER A 271 -12.80 17.58 8.67
CA SER A 271 -13.01 16.59 9.72
C SER A 271 -14.46 16.60 10.21
N ASN A 272 -15.05 15.43 10.38
CA ASN A 272 -16.31 15.25 11.11
C ASN A 272 -16.13 15.19 12.63
N GLN A 273 -14.88 15.24 13.12
CA GLN A 273 -14.49 15.17 14.53
C GLN A 273 -15.12 13.97 15.23
N ARG A 274 -15.05 12.79 14.61
CA ARG A 274 -15.55 11.50 15.09
C ARG A 274 -14.76 10.37 14.45
N GLU A 275 -14.56 9.28 15.17
CA GLU A 275 -14.03 8.04 14.60
C GLU A 275 -15.09 7.47 13.66
N ALA A 276 -14.77 7.45 12.36
CA ALA A 276 -15.77 7.27 11.33
C ALA A 276 -15.35 6.23 10.28
N LEU A 277 -16.29 5.33 9.99
CA LEU A 277 -16.26 4.42 8.85
C LEU A 277 -17.25 4.92 7.80
N TYR A 278 -16.90 4.82 6.53
CA TYR A 278 -17.74 5.22 5.41
C TYR A 278 -18.10 4.02 4.57
N MET A 279 -19.36 3.94 4.16
CA MET A 279 -19.91 2.86 3.35
C MET A 279 -20.60 3.41 2.11
N SER A 280 -20.33 2.80 0.95
CA SER A 280 -20.94 3.20 -0.31
C SER A 280 -22.38 2.72 -0.43
N ALA A 281 -23.31 3.68 -0.42
CA ALA A 281 -24.74 3.45 -0.56
C ALA A 281 -25.14 2.97 -1.98
N ASN A 282 -24.29 3.19 -2.98
CA ASN A 282 -24.57 2.89 -4.38
C ASN A 282 -23.71 1.74 -4.97
N ARG A 283 -22.66 1.30 -4.26
CA ARG A 283 -21.84 0.14 -4.66
C ARG A 283 -22.18 -1.11 -3.83
N VAL A 284 -22.34 -0.97 -2.52
CA VAL A 284 -22.45 -2.11 -1.61
C VAL A 284 -23.89 -2.27 -1.14
N ASN A 285 -24.43 -3.49 -1.21
CA ASN A 285 -25.77 -3.78 -0.71
C ASN A 285 -25.74 -3.99 0.81
N LEU A 286 -26.53 -3.23 1.58
CA LEU A 286 -26.58 -3.27 3.04
C LEU A 286 -26.73 -4.69 3.60
N THR A 287 -27.63 -5.50 3.03
CA THR A 287 -27.89 -6.88 3.46
C THR A 287 -26.98 -7.93 2.80
N GLY A 288 -26.04 -7.48 1.96
CA GLY A 288 -25.05 -8.35 1.33
C GLY A 288 -23.88 -8.65 2.25
N THR A 289 -23.28 -9.83 2.10
CA THR A 289 -22.09 -10.24 2.88
C THR A 289 -20.89 -9.30 2.67
N GLU A 290 -20.78 -8.66 1.51
CA GLU A 290 -19.72 -7.67 1.22
C GLU A 290 -19.78 -6.48 2.19
N TYR A 291 -20.97 -6.07 2.66
CA TYR A 291 -21.11 -4.90 3.54
C TYR A 291 -20.39 -5.10 4.88
N LEU A 292 -20.65 -6.22 5.56
CA LEU A 292 -19.98 -6.53 6.82
C LEU A 292 -18.51 -6.93 6.63
N SER A 293 -18.15 -7.51 5.48
CA SER A 293 -16.75 -7.77 5.12
C SER A 293 -15.95 -6.48 5.01
N VAL A 294 -16.52 -5.45 4.38
CA VAL A 294 -15.90 -4.14 4.26
C VAL A 294 -15.84 -3.48 5.64
N ILE A 295 -16.90 -3.54 6.45
CA ILE A 295 -16.84 -3.00 7.82
C ILE A 295 -15.74 -3.68 8.66
N ALA A 296 -15.54 -4.99 8.54
CA ALA A 296 -14.47 -5.69 9.25
C ALA A 296 -13.08 -5.19 8.83
N HIS A 297 -12.89 -4.95 7.54
CA HIS A 297 -11.68 -4.36 6.97
C HIS A 297 -11.46 -2.93 7.48
N GLU A 298 -12.45 -2.04 7.36
CA GLU A 298 -12.33 -0.65 7.81
C GLU A 298 -12.20 -0.52 9.33
N LEU A 299 -12.81 -1.43 10.09
CA LEU A 299 -12.64 -1.48 11.55
C LEU A 299 -11.19 -1.80 11.92
N GLN A 300 -10.49 -2.66 11.16
CA GLN A 300 -9.07 -2.92 11.41
C GLN A 300 -8.26 -1.64 11.26
N HIS A 301 -8.46 -0.85 10.19
CA HIS A 301 -7.77 0.43 10.05
C HIS A 301 -8.00 1.36 11.26
N ALA A 302 -9.23 1.42 11.78
CA ALA A 302 -9.54 2.21 12.96
C ALA A 302 -8.83 1.70 14.23
N THR A 303 -8.68 0.38 14.38
CA THR A 303 -7.90 -0.23 15.47
C THR A 303 -6.41 0.03 15.31
N HIS A 304 -5.90 -0.07 14.08
CA HIS A 304 -4.49 0.13 13.77
C HIS A 304 -4.09 1.58 14.01
N PHE A 305 -4.88 2.54 13.53
CA PHE A 305 -4.67 3.96 13.80
C PHE A 305 -4.57 4.31 15.30
N ALA A 306 -5.23 3.54 16.17
CA ALA A 306 -5.18 3.76 17.61
C ALA A 306 -3.85 3.26 18.25
N THR A 307 -3.15 2.32 17.60
CA THR A 307 -1.93 1.68 18.10
C THR A 307 -0.69 2.16 17.36
N ASP A 308 -0.76 2.20 16.04
CA ASP A 308 0.27 2.64 15.11
C ASP A 308 -0.38 3.31 13.89
N SER A 309 -0.20 4.63 13.79
CA SER A 309 -0.78 5.44 12.73
C SER A 309 0.14 5.66 11.52
N SER A 310 1.37 5.14 11.56
CA SER A 310 2.40 5.39 10.52
C SER A 310 2.79 4.18 9.69
N GLU A 311 2.30 2.98 10.05
CA GLU A 311 2.63 1.74 9.37
C GLU A 311 2.41 1.78 7.84
N ASP A 312 3.33 1.15 7.10
CA ASP A 312 3.34 1.05 5.65
C ASP A 312 2.02 0.47 5.11
N SER A 313 1.56 0.99 3.98
CA SER A 313 0.28 0.63 3.35
C SER A 313 0.11 -0.88 3.20
N TRP A 314 1.17 -1.60 2.82
CA TRP A 314 1.07 -3.03 2.53
C TRP A 314 0.86 -3.88 3.78
N VAL A 315 1.38 -3.44 4.93
CA VAL A 315 1.14 -4.09 6.22
C VAL A 315 -0.27 -3.77 6.67
N ASN A 316 -0.64 -2.49 6.66
CA ASN A 316 -1.94 -2.02 7.10
C ASN A 316 -3.08 -2.69 6.33
N GLU A 317 -3.03 -2.66 5.00
CA GLU A 317 -4.03 -3.29 4.13
C GLU A 317 -4.02 -4.82 4.20
N GLY A 318 -2.84 -5.42 4.37
CA GLY A 318 -2.70 -6.86 4.55
C GLY A 318 -3.41 -7.35 5.81
N LEU A 319 -3.24 -6.64 6.92
CA LEU A 319 -3.91 -6.92 8.18
C LEU A 319 -5.42 -6.66 8.09
N SER A 320 -5.86 -5.60 7.40
CA SER A 320 -7.30 -5.34 7.15
C SER A 320 -7.98 -6.44 6.34
N GLU A 321 -7.32 -6.97 5.30
CA GLU A 321 -7.85 -8.11 4.54
C GLU A 321 -7.95 -9.37 5.41
N VAL A 322 -6.96 -9.62 6.27
CA VAL A 322 -7.01 -10.76 7.22
C VAL A 322 -8.05 -10.53 8.32
N ALA A 323 -8.32 -9.29 8.74
CA ALA A 323 -9.38 -8.99 9.70
C ALA A 323 -10.77 -9.38 9.17
N ALA A 324 -11.03 -9.17 7.88
CA ALA A 324 -12.25 -9.67 7.25
C ALA A 324 -12.31 -11.21 7.25
N GLU A 325 -11.19 -11.91 7.05
CA GLU A 325 -11.13 -13.38 7.19
C GLU A 325 -11.40 -13.86 8.62
N ILE A 326 -10.82 -13.19 9.62
CA ILE A 326 -11.02 -13.49 11.04
C ILE A 326 -12.51 -13.31 11.41
N ALA A 327 -13.19 -12.33 10.80
CA ALA A 327 -14.64 -12.13 10.93
C ALA A 327 -15.48 -13.14 10.11
N GLY A 328 -14.86 -14.08 9.40
CA GLY A 328 -15.51 -15.19 8.71
C GLY A 328 -15.85 -14.91 7.24
N PHE A 329 -15.33 -13.83 6.64
CA PHE A 329 -15.55 -13.49 5.23
C PHE A 329 -14.48 -14.09 4.31
N ALA A 330 -14.83 -14.29 3.04
CA ALA A 330 -13.94 -14.94 2.08
C ALA A 330 -12.94 -13.97 1.43
N ARG A 331 -11.76 -14.48 1.12
CA ARG A 331 -10.70 -13.77 0.36
C ARG A 331 -11.22 -13.24 -0.98
N SER A 332 -11.17 -11.92 -1.16
CA SER A 332 -11.64 -11.27 -2.39
C SER A 332 -10.52 -11.06 -3.42
N ALA A 333 -9.30 -10.72 -2.96
CA ALA A 333 -8.20 -10.25 -3.81
C ALA A 333 -7.16 -11.32 -4.20
N ALA A 334 -7.06 -12.43 -3.45
CA ALA A 334 -6.05 -13.49 -3.65
C ALA A 334 -5.96 -14.00 -5.12
N SER A 335 -7.10 -14.09 -5.80
CA SER A 335 -7.13 -14.56 -7.20
C SER A 335 -6.41 -13.61 -8.18
N SER A 336 -6.35 -12.32 -7.89
CA SER A 336 -5.66 -11.32 -8.71
C SER A 336 -4.15 -11.47 -8.58
N PHE A 337 -3.65 -11.66 -7.36
CA PHE A 337 -2.23 -11.92 -7.11
C PHE A 337 -1.76 -13.21 -7.77
N VAL A 338 -2.48 -14.33 -7.60
CA VAL A 338 -2.10 -15.63 -8.19
C VAL A 338 -1.97 -15.58 -9.72
N ARG A 339 -2.68 -14.65 -10.38
CA ARG A 339 -2.57 -14.42 -11.84
C ARG A 339 -1.40 -13.50 -12.20
N ALA A 340 -0.90 -12.69 -11.28
CA ALA A 340 0.18 -11.73 -11.45
C ALA A 340 1.22 -11.83 -10.30
N PRO A 341 1.90 -12.97 -10.13
CA PRO A 341 2.81 -13.21 -9.00
C PRO A 341 4.07 -12.32 -9.00
N ALA A 342 4.33 -11.63 -10.12
CA ALA A 342 5.40 -10.64 -10.24
C ALA A 342 5.06 -9.31 -9.55
N THR A 343 3.83 -9.15 -9.05
CA THR A 343 3.43 -8.03 -8.19
C THR A 343 4.30 -8.02 -6.94
N SER A 344 4.90 -6.86 -6.64
CA SER A 344 5.67 -6.66 -5.42
C SER A 344 4.76 -6.61 -4.20
N LEU A 345 5.16 -7.27 -3.11
CA LEU A 345 4.48 -7.19 -1.82
C LEU A 345 4.56 -5.78 -1.23
N THR A 346 5.74 -5.15 -1.31
CA THR A 346 6.04 -3.88 -0.62
C THR A 346 5.91 -2.65 -1.53
N ALA A 347 6.19 -2.77 -2.83
CA ALA A 347 6.09 -1.65 -3.78
C ALA A 347 4.72 -1.62 -4.46
N TRP A 348 3.78 -0.89 -3.87
CA TRP A 348 2.40 -0.80 -4.35
C TRP A 348 2.26 0.10 -5.57
N ALA A 349 1.31 -0.25 -6.45
CA ALA A 349 1.01 0.57 -7.61
C ALA A 349 0.08 1.72 -7.21
N GLN A 350 0.39 2.94 -7.64
CA GLN A 350 -0.48 4.11 -7.41
C GLN A 350 -1.82 4.02 -8.16
N ASP A 351 -1.92 3.14 -9.17
CA ASP A 351 -3.16 2.91 -9.91
C ASP A 351 -4.00 1.82 -9.23
N ILE A 352 -5.15 2.24 -8.68
CA ILE A 352 -6.13 1.38 -8.01
C ILE A 352 -6.66 0.23 -8.89
N THR A 353 -6.57 0.33 -10.22
CA THR A 353 -7.02 -0.73 -11.14
C THR A 353 -6.09 -1.94 -11.16
N VAL A 354 -4.84 -1.78 -10.73
CA VAL A 354 -3.85 -2.86 -10.62
C VAL A 354 -3.52 -3.23 -9.17
N SER A 355 -3.92 -2.41 -8.19
CA SER A 355 -3.68 -2.67 -6.76
C SER A 355 -4.38 -3.92 -6.23
N ALA A 356 -5.43 -4.43 -6.89
CA ALA A 356 -6.09 -5.67 -6.48
C ALA A 356 -5.12 -6.88 -6.37
N ALA A 357 -4.03 -6.89 -7.13
CA ALA A 357 -2.99 -7.91 -6.96
C ALA A 357 -2.10 -7.65 -5.73
N ASN A 358 -1.88 -6.38 -5.34
CA ASN A 358 -1.17 -6.02 -4.12
C ASN A 358 -1.98 -6.41 -2.87
N TYR A 359 -3.28 -6.09 -2.81
CA TYR A 359 -4.19 -6.57 -1.75
C TYR A 359 -4.14 -8.10 -1.63
N GLY A 360 -4.20 -8.81 -2.76
CA GLY A 360 -4.10 -10.26 -2.78
C GLY A 360 -2.75 -10.80 -2.31
N ALA A 361 -1.65 -10.10 -2.57
CA ALA A 361 -0.32 -10.47 -2.10
C ALA A 361 -0.22 -10.30 -0.58
N ALA A 362 -0.58 -9.12 -0.06
CA ALA A 362 -0.53 -8.79 1.35
C ALA A 362 -1.45 -9.70 2.17
N ASN A 363 -2.71 -9.88 1.73
CA ASN A 363 -3.65 -10.81 2.35
C ASN A 363 -3.05 -12.22 2.51
N LEU A 364 -2.50 -12.79 1.43
CA LEU A 364 -1.91 -14.12 1.48
C LEU A 364 -0.65 -14.16 2.35
N PHE A 365 0.18 -13.12 2.35
CA PHE A 365 1.38 -13.07 3.18
C PHE A 365 1.05 -13.08 4.67
N PHE A 366 0.10 -12.24 5.13
CA PHE A 366 -0.30 -12.23 6.53
C PHE A 366 -1.11 -13.47 6.93
N ALA A 367 -1.92 -14.02 6.03
CA ALA A 367 -2.57 -15.32 6.28
C ALA A 367 -1.53 -16.45 6.43
N PHE A 368 -0.43 -16.41 5.68
CA PHE A 368 0.69 -17.34 5.84
C PHE A 368 1.41 -17.13 7.18
N ILE A 369 1.68 -15.88 7.57
CA ILE A 369 2.22 -15.55 8.89
C ILE A 369 1.34 -16.12 10.00
N ALA A 370 0.03 -15.89 9.94
CA ALA A 370 -0.91 -16.41 10.93
C ALA A 370 -0.88 -17.95 11.01
N SER A 371 -0.83 -18.63 9.87
CA SER A 371 -0.84 -20.10 9.81
C SER A 371 0.42 -20.73 10.45
N HIS A 372 1.59 -20.06 10.38
CA HIS A 372 2.88 -20.67 10.73
C HIS A 372 3.61 -20.04 11.92
N TYR A 373 3.31 -18.78 12.23
CA TYR A 373 4.12 -17.95 13.12
C TYR A 373 3.33 -17.38 14.30
N GLY A 374 2.45 -18.17 14.92
CA GLY A 374 1.79 -17.78 16.18
C GLY A 374 0.36 -17.26 16.03
N GLY A 375 -0.25 -17.35 14.85
CA GLY A 375 -1.66 -17.00 14.65
C GLY A 375 -1.95 -15.54 14.96
N ASN A 376 -3.12 -15.31 15.56
CA ASN A 376 -3.60 -13.97 15.89
C ASN A 376 -2.67 -13.22 16.85
N ASP A 377 -1.92 -13.91 17.72
CA ASP A 377 -0.96 -13.26 18.63
C ASP A 377 0.17 -12.57 17.84
N MET A 378 0.57 -13.12 16.69
CA MET A 378 1.57 -12.50 15.82
C MET A 378 1.00 -11.35 15.01
N LEU A 379 -0.21 -11.50 14.47
CA LEU A 379 -0.90 -10.40 13.77
C LEU A 379 -1.10 -9.19 14.70
N ALA A 380 -1.48 -9.45 15.95
CA ALA A 380 -1.58 -8.43 16.98
C ALA A 380 -0.22 -7.82 17.32
N ALA A 381 0.86 -8.62 17.39
CA ALA A 381 2.19 -8.11 17.66
C ALA A 381 2.68 -7.17 16.55
N ILE A 382 2.43 -7.52 15.29
CA ILE A 382 2.77 -6.68 14.13
C ILE A 382 1.97 -5.38 14.17
N ALA A 383 0.65 -5.43 14.36
CA ALA A 383 -0.20 -4.24 14.43
C ALA A 383 0.10 -3.27 15.60
N ASN A 384 0.85 -3.73 16.60
CA ASN A 384 1.27 -2.95 17.77
C ASN A 384 2.76 -2.61 17.73
N ASN A 385 3.46 -2.95 16.66
CA ASN A 385 4.83 -2.51 16.47
C ASN A 385 4.83 -1.00 16.19
N GLN A 386 5.97 -0.34 16.36
CA GLN A 386 6.15 1.09 16.03
C GLN A 386 7.30 1.27 15.04
N GLU A 387 7.87 0.16 14.58
CA GLU A 387 8.69 0.13 13.38
C GLU A 387 7.74 -0.18 12.23
N ASP A 388 8.03 0.33 11.03
CA ASP A 388 7.18 0.15 9.86
C ASP A 388 7.75 -0.91 8.90
N GLY A 389 6.89 -1.42 8.02
CA GLY A 389 7.24 -2.22 6.86
C GLY A 389 7.91 -3.56 7.21
N ILE A 390 9.03 -3.87 6.54
CA ILE A 390 9.72 -5.15 6.74
C ILE A 390 10.37 -5.22 8.13
N GLU A 391 10.82 -4.08 8.66
CA GLU A 391 11.43 -3.96 9.98
C GLU A 391 10.43 -4.36 11.07
N SER A 392 9.15 -3.96 10.94
CA SER A 392 8.06 -4.34 11.84
C SER A 392 7.86 -5.86 11.90
N ILE A 393 7.99 -6.55 10.77
CA ILE A 393 7.89 -8.01 10.68
C ILE A 393 9.11 -8.68 11.33
N ASP A 394 10.32 -8.24 11.01
CA ASP A 394 11.56 -8.76 11.57
C ASP A 394 11.58 -8.68 13.09
N SER A 395 11.28 -7.50 13.64
CA SER A 395 11.32 -7.29 15.08
C SER A 395 10.17 -8.00 15.78
N SER A 396 8.98 -8.10 15.18
CA SER A 396 7.87 -8.91 15.72
C SER A 396 8.22 -10.40 15.80
N LEU A 397 8.77 -10.97 14.73
CA LEU A 397 9.24 -12.37 14.70
C LEU A 397 10.28 -12.64 15.80
N ALA A 398 11.29 -11.77 15.91
CA ALA A 398 12.33 -11.90 16.91
C ALA A 398 11.79 -11.77 18.35
N GLN A 399 10.90 -10.81 18.60
CA GLN A 399 10.28 -10.59 19.91
C GLN A 399 9.41 -11.77 20.36
N GLN A 400 8.73 -12.42 19.41
CA GLN A 400 7.93 -13.63 19.66
C GLN A 400 8.78 -14.92 19.74
N GLY A 401 10.11 -14.82 19.60
CA GLY A 401 11.05 -15.94 19.76
C GLY A 401 11.19 -16.83 18.52
N PHE A 402 10.81 -16.31 17.35
CA PHE A 402 11.16 -16.93 16.08
C PHE A 402 12.61 -16.58 15.71
N ASP A 403 13.28 -17.52 15.05
CA ASP A 403 14.70 -17.41 14.67
C ASP A 403 14.74 -17.46 13.14
N VAL A 404 14.02 -16.51 12.56
CA VAL A 404 13.78 -16.30 11.13
C VAL A 404 13.59 -14.80 10.89
N THR A 405 13.90 -14.32 9.71
CA THR A 405 13.60 -12.96 9.26
C THR A 405 12.33 -12.90 8.41
N ALA A 406 11.86 -11.70 8.10
CA ALA A 406 10.82 -11.46 7.11
C ALA A 406 11.19 -12.06 5.74
N ASP A 407 12.46 -12.02 5.35
CA ASP A 407 12.94 -12.59 4.08
C ASP A 407 12.85 -14.13 4.07
N ASP A 408 13.11 -14.78 5.22
CA ASP A 408 12.90 -16.22 5.38
C ASP A 408 11.41 -16.59 5.25
N VAL A 409 10.53 -15.83 5.90
CA VAL A 409 9.06 -16.02 5.82
C VAL A 409 8.58 -15.81 4.39
N PHE A 410 9.07 -14.77 3.72
CA PHE A 410 8.77 -14.46 2.33
C PHE A 410 9.21 -15.61 1.40
N ALA A 411 10.38 -16.20 1.63
CA ALA A 411 10.86 -17.34 0.87
C ALA A 411 9.95 -18.58 0.98
N ASP A 412 9.47 -18.90 2.18
CA ASP A 412 8.53 -20.01 2.37
C ASP A 412 7.14 -19.68 1.78
N TRP A 413 6.70 -18.43 1.88
CA TRP A 413 5.44 -17.96 1.29
C TRP A 413 5.42 -18.08 -0.25
N LEU A 414 6.53 -17.77 -0.93
CA LEU A 414 6.62 -17.98 -2.39
C LEU A 414 6.43 -19.45 -2.77
N VAL A 415 7.04 -20.37 -2.01
CA VAL A 415 6.85 -21.80 -2.20
C VAL A 415 5.41 -22.22 -1.94
N ALA A 416 4.79 -21.71 -0.85
CA ALA A 416 3.41 -21.97 -0.50
C ALA A 416 2.42 -21.54 -1.60
N ASN A 417 2.67 -20.39 -2.25
CA ASN A 417 1.85 -19.90 -3.35
C ASN A 417 1.89 -20.78 -4.60
N TYR A 418 3.02 -21.46 -4.85
CA TYR A 418 3.13 -22.41 -5.96
C TYR A 418 2.52 -23.77 -5.61
N LEU A 419 2.93 -24.37 -4.49
CA LEU A 419 2.51 -25.72 -4.13
C LEU A 419 1.03 -25.77 -3.70
N SER A 420 0.58 -24.74 -2.98
CA SER A 420 -0.76 -24.64 -2.37
C SER A 420 -1.20 -25.95 -1.71
N THR A 421 -0.38 -26.44 -0.78
CA THR A 421 -0.68 -27.65 -0.02
C THR A 421 -1.78 -27.39 1.01
N ASN A 422 -2.58 -28.39 1.35
CA ASN A 422 -3.59 -28.25 2.39
C ASN A 422 -3.03 -28.30 3.82
N GLU A 423 -1.81 -28.82 3.98
CA GLU A 423 -1.17 -29.02 5.29
C GLU A 423 0.36 -28.95 5.14
N GLY A 424 1.06 -28.86 6.29
CA GLY A 424 2.51 -28.79 6.32
C GLY A 424 3.05 -27.37 6.15
N PRO A 425 4.38 -27.21 5.98
CA PRO A 425 5.05 -25.90 6.08
C PRO A 425 4.71 -24.92 4.95
N TYR A 426 4.03 -25.39 3.89
CA TYR A 426 3.68 -24.59 2.71
C TYR A 426 2.16 -24.49 2.51
N GLY A 427 1.37 -24.78 3.55
CA GLY A 427 -0.08 -24.71 3.52
C GLY A 427 -0.66 -23.42 4.09
N TYR A 428 -1.93 -23.19 3.77
CA TYR A 428 -2.77 -22.15 4.37
C TYR A 428 -3.87 -22.80 5.20
N ASP A 429 -4.20 -22.22 6.34
CA ASP A 429 -5.36 -22.66 7.11
C ASP A 429 -6.68 -22.37 6.38
N ASP A 430 -7.59 -23.36 6.44
CA ASP A 430 -9.02 -23.35 6.05
C ASP A 430 -9.42 -22.85 4.63
N HIS A 431 -8.49 -22.46 3.75
CA HIS A 431 -8.82 -21.89 2.44
C HIS A 431 -7.93 -22.35 1.29
N SER A 432 -8.55 -22.97 0.28
CA SER A 432 -7.91 -23.36 -0.99
C SER A 432 -7.52 -22.13 -1.80
N VAL A 433 -6.25 -21.72 -1.73
CA VAL A 433 -5.67 -20.73 -2.66
C VAL A 433 -5.40 -21.44 -3.98
N PRO A 434 -5.90 -20.95 -5.14
CA PRO A 434 -5.49 -21.53 -6.41
C PRO A 434 -3.97 -21.36 -6.55
N PRO A 435 -3.20 -22.39 -6.93
CA PRO A 435 -1.76 -22.24 -7.07
C PRO A 435 -1.43 -21.32 -8.24
N VAL A 436 -0.28 -20.64 -8.17
CA VAL A 436 0.26 -19.84 -9.27
C VAL A 436 0.42 -20.72 -10.51
N ARG A 437 -0.30 -20.41 -11.62
CA ARG A 437 -0.36 -21.26 -12.83
C ARG A 437 0.02 -20.58 -14.14
N ASN A 438 0.33 -19.27 -14.13
CA ASN A 438 0.82 -18.55 -15.31
C ASN A 438 2.30 -18.84 -15.56
N ILE A 439 2.53 -20.01 -16.15
CA ILE A 439 3.84 -20.66 -16.19
C ILE A 439 4.25 -20.92 -17.65
N TYR A 440 5.52 -20.64 -17.98
CA TYR A 440 6.15 -21.16 -19.20
C TYR A 440 6.26 -22.69 -19.09
N LYS A 441 5.42 -23.45 -19.81
CA LYS A 441 5.45 -24.94 -19.79
C LYS A 441 6.66 -25.58 -20.47
N ARG A 442 7.63 -24.77 -20.90
CA ARG A 442 8.89 -25.21 -21.51
C ARG A 442 9.89 -24.05 -21.41
N ALA A 443 10.65 -24.02 -20.32
CA ALA A 443 11.75 -23.07 -20.23
C ALA A 443 12.72 -23.32 -21.41
N PRO A 444 13.10 -22.28 -22.17
CA PRO A 444 14.30 -22.37 -23.01
C PRO A 444 15.52 -22.71 -22.13
N ASP A 445 16.58 -23.27 -22.72
CA ASP A 445 17.86 -23.53 -22.02
C ASP A 445 18.37 -22.29 -21.25
N SER A 446 17.97 -21.09 -21.71
CA SER A 446 18.17 -19.80 -21.06
C SER A 446 16.95 -18.89 -21.22
N LEU A 447 16.49 -18.28 -20.12
CA LEU A 447 15.41 -17.30 -20.04
C LEU A 447 15.93 -16.02 -19.40
N SER A 448 15.74 -14.87 -20.06
CA SER A 448 15.91 -13.56 -19.42
C SER A 448 14.57 -13.01 -18.92
N GLY A 449 14.59 -12.37 -17.76
CA GLY A 449 13.43 -11.78 -17.12
C GLY A 449 13.79 -10.54 -16.31
N SER A 450 12.78 -9.93 -15.69
CA SER A 450 12.93 -8.84 -14.73
C SER A 450 11.99 -9.06 -13.56
N VAL A 451 12.41 -8.65 -12.36
CA VAL A 451 11.64 -8.80 -11.12
C VAL A 451 11.83 -7.58 -10.24
N LYS A 452 10.76 -7.11 -9.60
CA LYS A 452 10.83 -6.09 -8.55
C LYS A 452 11.19 -6.74 -7.22
N SER A 453 11.80 -5.98 -6.31
CA SER A 453 11.94 -6.43 -4.92
C SER A 453 10.60 -6.87 -4.34
N TYR A 454 10.61 -7.98 -3.61
CA TYR A 454 9.45 -8.66 -3.05
C TYR A 454 8.34 -9.03 -4.05
N GLY A 455 8.67 -9.13 -5.35
CA GLY A 455 7.85 -9.80 -6.37
C GLY A 455 8.52 -11.10 -6.83
N ALA A 456 7.81 -11.99 -7.54
CA ALA A 456 8.39 -13.26 -7.95
C ALA A 456 7.99 -13.73 -9.37
N ASN A 457 8.97 -14.30 -10.07
CA ASN A 457 8.77 -15.00 -11.32
C ASN A 457 8.89 -16.52 -11.12
N TYR A 458 7.94 -17.27 -11.66
CA TYR A 458 7.89 -18.74 -11.58
C TYR A 458 8.18 -19.35 -12.95
N VAL A 459 9.22 -20.16 -13.04
CA VAL A 459 9.67 -20.80 -14.29
C VAL A 459 9.65 -22.31 -14.10
N VAL A 460 8.82 -23.02 -14.87
CA VAL A 460 8.72 -24.49 -14.77
C VAL A 460 9.34 -25.16 -15.99
N THR A 461 10.07 -26.23 -15.76
CA THR A 461 10.55 -27.14 -16.80
C THR A 461 10.25 -28.59 -16.44
N SER A 462 10.09 -29.40 -17.48
CA SER A 462 9.82 -30.84 -17.39
C SER A 462 10.71 -31.63 -18.35
N SER A 463 11.83 -31.05 -18.81
CA SER A 463 12.68 -31.68 -19.83
C SER A 463 14.08 -31.98 -19.30
N GLY A 464 14.41 -33.27 -19.25
CA GLY A 464 15.70 -33.80 -18.82
C GLY A 464 15.49 -34.86 -17.74
N SER A 465 16.40 -35.84 -17.67
CA SER A 465 16.41 -36.80 -16.56
C SER A 465 17.84 -37.10 -16.14
N GLY A 466 18.00 -37.43 -14.86
CA GLY A 466 19.30 -37.53 -14.21
C GLY A 466 19.69 -36.24 -13.51
N GLN A 467 20.71 -35.57 -14.03
CA GLN A 467 21.25 -34.34 -13.45
C GLN A 467 20.58 -33.13 -14.10
N MET A 468 20.34 -32.06 -13.35
CA MET A 468 20.01 -30.76 -13.93
C MET A 468 20.79 -29.67 -13.19
N THR A 469 21.27 -28.70 -13.96
CA THR A 469 22.00 -27.54 -13.49
C THR A 469 21.18 -26.29 -13.73
N ILE A 470 20.94 -25.55 -12.66
CA ILE A 470 20.25 -24.26 -12.65
C ILE A 470 21.33 -23.20 -12.47
N GLY A 471 21.52 -22.36 -13.47
CA GLY A 471 22.39 -21.19 -13.40
C GLY A 471 21.58 -19.90 -13.28
N PHE A 472 22.12 -18.94 -12.56
CA PHE A 472 21.52 -17.63 -12.35
C PHE A 472 22.56 -16.53 -12.54
N GLU A 473 22.20 -15.49 -13.28
CA GLU A 473 22.99 -14.27 -13.47
C GLU A 473 22.04 -13.06 -13.38
N GLY A 474 22.14 -12.29 -12.31
CA GLY A 474 21.40 -11.05 -12.09
C GLY A 474 22.26 -9.80 -12.28
N GLU A 475 21.64 -8.63 -12.20
CA GLU A 475 22.37 -7.36 -12.02
C GLU A 475 22.83 -7.26 -10.56
N SER A 476 24.13 -7.02 -10.35
CA SER A 476 24.72 -6.93 -9.00
C SER A 476 24.20 -5.75 -8.19
N ASP A 477 23.66 -4.73 -8.87
CA ASP A 477 23.18 -3.49 -8.28
C ASP A 477 21.83 -3.12 -8.91
N THR A 478 20.97 -2.48 -8.11
CA THR A 478 19.67 -1.96 -8.53
C THR A 478 19.58 -0.48 -8.20
N ALA A 479 18.86 0.27 -9.03
CA ALA A 479 18.71 1.71 -8.82
C ALA A 479 17.89 1.98 -7.55
N LEU A 480 18.45 2.77 -6.65
CA LEU A 480 17.74 3.39 -5.53
C LEU A 480 17.04 4.66 -6.04
N LEU A 481 17.77 5.46 -6.82
CA LEU A 481 17.28 6.74 -7.37
C LEU A 481 16.63 6.58 -8.75
N SER A 482 15.94 7.63 -9.22
CA SER A 482 15.46 7.70 -10.63
C SER A 482 16.56 8.14 -11.59
N ASP A 483 17.50 8.96 -11.12
CA ASP A 483 18.63 9.48 -11.87
C ASP A 483 19.91 9.41 -11.02
N PRO A 484 21.09 9.27 -11.63
CA PRO A 484 22.36 9.44 -10.91
C PRO A 484 22.44 10.83 -10.28
N PRO A 485 23.18 11.01 -9.17
CA PRO A 485 23.46 12.32 -8.59
C PRO A 485 23.87 13.38 -9.63
N PHE A 486 23.44 14.62 -9.44
CA PHE A 486 23.61 15.67 -10.45
C PHE A 486 25.09 16.00 -10.66
N SER A 487 25.82 16.11 -9.55
CA SER A 487 27.27 16.20 -9.54
C SER A 487 27.84 15.17 -8.55
N GLY A 488 29.15 14.92 -8.62
CA GLY A 488 29.79 13.95 -7.74
C GLY A 488 29.25 12.52 -7.86
N GLU A 489 29.21 11.82 -6.72
CA GLU A 489 28.78 10.41 -6.58
C GLU A 489 27.57 10.26 -5.65
N THR A 490 27.14 11.34 -4.98
CA THR A 490 26.12 11.29 -3.93
C THR A 490 25.14 12.43 -4.04
N CYS A 491 23.97 12.29 -3.42
CA CYS A 491 23.04 13.38 -3.14
C CYS A 491 22.31 13.13 -1.80
N TRP A 492 21.62 14.13 -1.28
CA TRP A 492 20.77 13.96 -0.11
C TRP A 492 19.38 13.49 -0.53
N TRP A 493 19.10 12.22 -0.28
CA TRP A 493 17.82 11.58 -0.56
C TRP A 493 16.89 11.66 0.65
N SER A 494 15.62 11.93 0.41
CA SER A 494 14.59 12.17 1.43
C SER A 494 14.13 10.92 2.18
N ASN A 495 14.64 9.75 1.80
CA ASN A 495 13.99 8.47 2.04
C ASN A 495 12.67 8.33 1.27
N HIS A 496 12.03 7.17 1.41
CA HIS A 496 10.66 6.90 0.97
C HIS A 496 9.91 6.15 2.09
N GLY A 497 8.58 6.14 2.03
CA GLY A 497 7.72 5.52 3.03
C GLY A 497 6.40 6.26 3.18
N ASP A 498 5.40 5.58 3.74
CA ASP A 498 4.11 6.17 4.08
C ASP A 498 4.20 6.89 5.43
N SER A 499 3.43 7.96 5.62
CA SER A 499 3.37 8.71 6.87
C SER A 499 4.70 9.18 7.44
N ILE A 500 5.63 9.69 6.62
CA ILE A 500 6.98 10.11 7.07
C ILE A 500 7.16 11.64 7.15
N ASP A 501 8.07 12.12 8.02
CA ASP A 501 8.52 13.52 8.17
C ASP A 501 10.05 13.64 8.16
N SER A 502 10.64 13.43 6.99
CA SER A 502 12.09 13.51 6.80
C SER A 502 12.55 14.97 6.75
N THR A 503 13.58 15.32 7.54
CA THR A 503 14.17 16.67 7.56
C THR A 503 15.69 16.66 7.34
N LEU A 504 16.17 17.69 6.64
CA LEU A 504 17.58 17.98 6.41
C LEU A 504 17.84 19.45 6.75
N THR A 505 18.50 19.71 7.88
CA THR A 505 18.63 21.05 8.45
C THR A 505 20.09 21.50 8.56
N ARG A 506 20.34 22.79 8.29
CA ARG A 506 21.67 23.41 8.43
C ARG A 506 21.57 24.85 8.96
N THR A 507 22.60 25.28 9.69
CA THR A 507 22.77 26.71 10.03
C THR A 507 23.43 27.48 8.89
N VAL A 508 22.88 28.66 8.54
CA VAL A 508 23.42 29.57 7.52
C VAL A 508 23.63 30.96 8.14
N ASP A 509 24.81 31.56 7.92
CA ASP A 509 25.14 32.89 8.42
C ASP A 509 25.03 33.95 7.31
N LEU A 510 23.95 34.74 7.35
CA LEU A 510 23.66 35.81 6.38
C LEU A 510 24.02 37.20 6.94
N ARG A 511 24.73 37.29 8.07
CA ARG A 511 25.03 38.58 8.74
C ARG A 511 25.88 39.53 7.89
N SER A 512 26.63 39.01 6.92
CA SER A 512 27.55 39.80 6.08
C SER A 512 26.92 40.35 4.80
N VAL A 513 25.67 40.00 4.49
CA VAL A 513 25.00 40.35 3.23
C VAL A 513 23.69 41.09 3.49
N ASN A 514 23.20 41.82 2.48
CA ASN A 514 21.90 42.52 2.53
C ASN A 514 20.85 41.89 1.60
N GLU A 515 21.29 40.96 0.76
CA GLU A 515 20.49 40.17 -0.17
C GLU A 515 21.15 38.78 -0.23
N ALA A 516 20.35 37.74 -0.44
CA ALA A 516 20.82 36.36 -0.52
C ALA A 516 19.84 35.51 -1.32
N THR A 517 20.36 34.64 -2.17
CA THR A 517 19.57 33.70 -2.97
C THR A 517 20.03 32.28 -2.68
N LEU A 518 19.11 31.40 -2.32
CA LEU A 518 19.40 29.97 -2.26
C LEU A 518 19.16 29.36 -3.65
N ASN A 519 20.15 28.65 -4.16
CA ASN A 519 20.05 27.82 -5.37
C ASN A 519 20.38 26.38 -5.01
N TYR A 520 19.72 25.43 -5.67
CA TYR A 520 20.01 24.00 -5.52
C TYR A 520 19.52 23.21 -6.73
N ARG A 521 19.99 21.97 -6.83
CA ARG A 521 19.51 20.96 -7.77
C ARG A 521 18.59 20.01 -7.03
N VAL A 522 17.51 19.60 -7.70
CA VAL A 522 16.59 18.59 -7.17
C VAL A 522 16.11 17.66 -8.29
N SER A 523 16.03 16.36 -8.02
CA SER A 523 15.25 15.39 -8.79
C SER A 523 14.25 14.75 -7.84
N TYR A 524 12.98 14.65 -8.24
CA TYR A 524 11.94 14.11 -7.36
C TYR A 524 10.87 13.33 -8.14
N GLU A 525 10.39 12.27 -7.51
CA GLU A 525 9.26 11.45 -7.93
C GLU A 525 8.49 11.11 -6.65
N ILE A 526 7.49 11.95 -6.35
CA ILE A 526 6.67 11.91 -5.13
C ILE A 526 5.19 11.97 -5.54
N GLU A 527 4.28 11.47 -4.69
CA GLU A 527 2.87 11.38 -5.08
C GLU A 527 2.27 12.76 -5.38
N GLU A 528 1.68 12.90 -6.57
CA GLU A 528 1.20 14.20 -7.06
C GLU A 528 -0.02 14.69 -6.25
N PHE A 529 0.15 15.83 -5.60
CA PHE A 529 -0.84 16.53 -4.76
C PHE A 529 -1.20 15.85 -3.43
N TRP A 530 -0.43 14.86 -3.01
CA TRP A 530 -0.58 14.18 -1.73
C TRP A 530 0.67 14.35 -0.88
N ASP A 531 1.83 14.06 -1.49
CA ASP A 531 3.15 14.25 -0.92
C ASP A 531 3.75 15.61 -1.29
N TYR A 532 4.52 16.19 -0.37
CA TYR A 532 5.17 17.47 -0.58
C TYR A 532 6.59 17.53 -0.01
N ALA A 533 7.50 18.10 -0.81
CA ALA A 533 8.80 18.53 -0.32
C ALA A 533 8.87 20.06 -0.24
N TYR A 534 9.44 20.58 0.85
CA TYR A 534 9.48 21.99 1.19
C TYR A 534 10.91 22.49 1.39
N VAL A 535 11.10 23.78 1.12
CA VAL A 535 12.26 24.55 1.59
C VAL A 535 11.77 25.55 2.62
N MET A 536 12.44 25.61 3.76
CA MET A 536 11.99 26.41 4.89
C MET A 536 13.13 27.14 5.59
N VAL A 537 12.81 28.27 6.23
CA VAL A 537 13.74 29.00 7.09
C VAL A 537 13.15 29.18 8.50
N SER A 538 13.99 29.03 9.51
CA SER A 538 13.65 29.36 10.90
C SER A 538 14.59 30.41 11.48
N THR A 539 14.00 31.37 12.20
CA THR A 539 14.71 32.44 12.92
C THR A 539 14.64 32.31 14.44
N ASP A 540 14.00 31.25 14.94
CA ASP A 540 13.72 31.01 16.37
C ASP A 540 14.25 29.66 16.87
N ASN A 541 15.38 29.22 16.29
CA ASN A 541 16.05 27.95 16.57
C ASN A 541 15.19 26.71 16.26
N GLY A 542 14.34 26.79 15.24
CA GLY A 542 13.54 25.66 14.75
C GLY A 542 12.23 25.45 15.49
N SER A 543 11.79 26.44 16.28
CA SER A 543 10.50 26.38 16.97
C SER A 543 9.35 26.60 15.98
N THR A 544 9.53 27.48 15.00
CA THR A 544 8.63 27.71 13.87
C THR A 544 9.42 27.83 12.56
N TRP A 545 8.75 27.53 11.45
CA TRP A 545 9.36 27.49 10.13
C TRP A 545 8.51 28.23 9.11
N ASP A 546 9.14 29.16 8.39
CA ASP A 546 8.55 29.83 7.24
C ASP A 546 8.75 28.95 5.99
N ILE A 547 7.66 28.45 5.41
CA ILE A 547 7.70 27.73 4.13
C ILE A 547 7.95 28.73 3.01
N LEU A 548 9.00 28.50 2.23
CA LEU A 548 9.41 29.41 1.17
C LEU A 548 8.79 29.03 -0.18
N ASP A 549 8.26 30.04 -0.88
CA ASP A 549 7.72 29.89 -2.24
C ASP A 549 8.89 29.88 -3.25
N THR A 550 9.40 28.68 -3.54
CA THR A 550 10.50 28.48 -4.49
C THR A 550 10.01 28.66 -5.93
N SER A 551 10.94 28.81 -6.87
CA SER A 551 10.60 29.03 -8.29
C SER A 551 9.79 27.91 -8.93
N ARG A 552 9.79 26.71 -8.34
CA ARG A 552 9.05 25.52 -8.81
C ARG A 552 7.96 25.04 -7.85
N ALA A 553 7.89 25.57 -6.64
CA ALA A 553 6.84 25.22 -5.70
C ALA A 553 5.46 25.61 -6.24
N ILE A 554 4.45 24.82 -5.88
CA ILE A 554 3.05 25.11 -6.20
C ILE A 554 2.23 25.12 -4.93
N ASN A 555 1.23 26.00 -4.90
CA ASN A 555 0.29 26.13 -3.78
C ASN A 555 -1.06 25.45 -4.08
N PHE A 556 -1.07 24.47 -4.99
CA PHE A 556 -2.27 23.70 -5.31
C PHE A 556 -2.39 22.54 -4.33
N ASN A 557 -3.48 22.52 -3.57
CA ASN A 557 -3.72 21.57 -2.47
C ASN A 557 -5.16 21.00 -2.53
N PRO A 558 -5.48 20.16 -3.52
CA PRO A 558 -6.83 19.62 -3.71
C PRO A 558 -7.23 18.62 -2.60
N ASN A 559 -6.25 17.98 -1.97
CA ASN A 559 -6.48 16.94 -0.95
C ASN A 559 -6.35 17.45 0.49
N GLY A 560 -5.87 18.68 0.69
CA GLY A 560 -5.72 19.27 2.03
C GLY A 560 -4.51 18.78 2.81
N ASN A 561 -3.50 18.20 2.14
CA ASN A 561 -2.27 17.69 2.76
C ASN A 561 -1.11 18.69 2.76
N ALA A 562 -1.15 19.74 1.92
CA ALA A 562 -0.07 20.74 1.88
C ALA A 562 -0.19 21.79 3.01
N TYR A 563 0.96 22.16 3.61
CA TYR A 563 1.08 23.25 4.60
C TYR A 563 1.47 24.61 3.99
N GLY A 564 1.87 24.61 2.72
CA GLY A 564 2.29 25.80 1.99
C GLY A 564 2.67 25.46 0.55
N ALA A 565 3.35 26.37 -0.14
CA ALA A 565 3.90 26.10 -1.47
C ALA A 565 4.99 25.02 -1.37
N GLY A 566 4.86 23.92 -2.12
CA GLY A 566 5.80 22.80 -2.09
C GLY A 566 6.00 22.16 -3.46
N LEU A 567 7.06 21.35 -3.57
CA LEU A 567 7.29 20.46 -4.70
C LEU A 567 6.40 19.23 -4.55
N THR A 568 5.78 18.79 -5.64
CA THR A 568 4.93 17.58 -5.69
C THR A 568 4.92 17.01 -7.11
N GLY A 569 4.62 15.72 -7.28
CA GLY A 569 4.64 15.01 -8.55
C GLY A 569 6.05 14.60 -8.99
N THR A 570 6.34 14.73 -10.29
CA THR A 570 7.65 14.34 -10.87
C THR A 570 8.38 15.51 -11.53
N SER A 571 9.70 15.61 -11.31
CA SER A 571 10.57 16.59 -11.97
C SER A 571 11.00 16.16 -13.38
N LEU A 572 10.86 14.88 -13.73
CA LEU A 572 11.37 14.25 -14.95
C LEU A 572 12.89 14.45 -15.14
N GLY A 573 13.65 14.22 -14.05
CA GLY A 573 15.09 14.41 -13.99
C GLY A 573 15.52 15.61 -13.14
N TRP A 574 16.83 15.86 -13.10
CA TRP A 574 17.39 16.98 -12.35
C TRP A 574 16.97 18.34 -12.90
N VAL A 575 16.40 19.16 -12.03
CA VAL A 575 16.03 20.54 -12.29
C VAL A 575 16.77 21.47 -11.33
N GLN A 576 16.93 22.74 -11.73
CA GLN A 576 17.37 23.78 -10.81
C GLN A 576 16.14 24.41 -10.18
N ASP A 577 16.20 24.64 -8.87
CA ASP A 577 15.25 25.49 -8.16
C ASP A 577 16.01 26.56 -7.37
N SER A 578 15.30 27.63 -7.03
CA SER A 578 15.86 28.75 -6.30
C SER A 578 14.79 29.50 -5.52
N VAL A 579 15.23 30.22 -4.50
CA VAL A 579 14.36 31.09 -3.70
C VAL A 579 15.13 32.28 -3.15
N ASP A 580 14.48 33.44 -3.16
CA ASP A 580 15.00 34.65 -2.55
C ASP A 580 14.83 34.56 -1.03
N ILE A 581 15.95 34.64 -0.30
CA ILE A 581 16.00 34.61 1.17
C ILE A 581 16.51 35.95 1.73
N SER A 582 16.44 37.02 0.94
CA SER A 582 16.91 38.36 1.32
C SER A 582 16.16 38.94 2.54
N GLU A 583 14.94 38.50 2.81
CA GLU A 583 14.20 38.86 4.04
C GLU A 583 14.97 38.46 5.31
N TYR A 584 15.80 37.42 5.23
CA TYR A 584 16.60 36.91 6.34
C TYR A 584 18.05 37.43 6.35
N ALA A 585 18.40 38.36 5.45
CA ALA A 585 19.73 38.96 5.41
C ALA A 585 20.05 39.75 6.69
N GLY A 586 21.32 39.77 7.09
CA GLY A 586 21.76 40.48 8.30
C GLY A 586 21.64 39.67 9.61
N GLN A 587 21.20 38.41 9.56
CA GLN A 587 21.11 37.51 10.71
C GLN A 587 21.61 36.09 10.39
N GLN A 588 21.67 35.24 11.40
CA GLN A 588 21.93 33.80 11.25
C GLN A 588 20.59 33.07 11.32
N VAL A 589 20.38 32.08 10.45
CA VAL A 589 19.13 31.33 10.35
C VAL A 589 19.38 29.83 10.26
N LEU A 590 18.34 29.04 10.50
CA LEU A 590 18.30 27.64 10.09
C LEU A 590 17.63 27.54 8.72
N LEU A 591 18.24 26.81 7.81
CA LEU A 591 17.70 26.39 6.52
C LEU A 591 17.31 24.92 6.61
N ARG A 592 16.14 24.54 6.10
CA ARG A 592 15.66 23.16 6.08
C ARG A 592 15.07 22.76 4.74
N PHE A 593 15.34 21.52 4.36
CA PHE A 593 14.57 20.75 3.40
C PHE A 593 13.76 19.71 4.17
N GLU A 594 12.48 19.58 3.88
CA GLU A 594 11.55 18.69 4.60
C GLU A 594 10.67 17.95 3.59
N TYR A 595 10.54 16.63 3.73
CA TYR A 595 9.71 15.78 2.89
C TYR A 595 8.64 15.13 3.75
N LEU A 596 7.37 15.42 3.42
CA LEU A 596 6.20 14.90 4.11
C LEU A 596 5.40 14.02 3.16
N THR A 597 5.07 12.81 3.59
CA THR A 597 4.14 11.93 2.87
C THR A 597 2.79 11.84 3.59
N ASP A 598 1.76 11.40 2.87
CA ASP A 598 0.46 11.10 3.45
C ASP A 598 0.33 9.65 3.91
N ASP A 599 -0.90 9.19 4.20
CA ASP A 599 -1.11 7.94 4.95
C ASP A 599 -0.86 6.68 4.10
N ALA A 600 -0.72 6.81 2.78
CA ALA A 600 -0.57 5.64 1.90
C ALA A 600 0.05 5.99 0.55
N VAL A 601 0.70 4.99 -0.06
CA VAL A 601 1.27 5.04 -1.42
C VAL A 601 2.40 6.07 -1.58
N PHE A 602 3.59 5.69 -1.15
CA PHE A 602 4.80 6.45 -1.47
C PHE A 602 5.33 6.24 -2.91
N SER A 603 6.24 7.12 -3.31
CA SER A 603 7.08 6.99 -4.53
C SER A 603 8.57 7.06 -4.17
N LYS A 604 9.46 7.22 -5.14
CA LYS A 604 10.93 7.19 -4.90
C LYS A 604 11.47 8.31 -4.00
N GLY A 605 10.69 9.35 -3.70
CA GLY A 605 11.14 10.47 -2.88
C GLY A 605 11.83 11.56 -3.70
N ALA A 606 12.61 12.39 -3.01
CA ALA A 606 13.34 13.52 -3.57
C ALA A 606 14.83 13.46 -3.23
N CYS A 607 15.66 13.87 -4.19
CA CYS A 607 17.11 14.02 -4.03
C CYS A 607 17.53 15.46 -4.26
N PHE A 608 18.34 16.00 -3.35
CA PHE A 608 18.84 17.36 -3.39
C PHE A 608 20.37 17.38 -3.48
N ASP A 609 20.89 18.27 -4.31
CA ASP A 609 22.32 18.37 -4.64
C ASP A 609 22.72 19.81 -5.00
N ASP A 610 24.01 20.09 -5.11
CA ASP A 610 24.59 21.38 -5.54
C ASP A 610 23.95 22.61 -4.85
N PHE A 611 23.95 22.66 -3.52
CA PHE A 611 23.41 23.80 -2.76
C PHE A 611 24.37 25.00 -2.84
N GLU A 612 23.83 26.19 -3.12
CA GLU A 612 24.63 27.40 -3.25
C GLU A 612 23.90 28.63 -2.68
N ILE A 613 24.64 29.47 -1.93
CA ILE A 613 24.28 30.86 -1.65
C ILE A 613 25.46 31.74 -2.11
N PRO A 614 25.42 32.24 -3.36
CA PRO A 614 26.54 32.95 -3.97
C PRO A 614 26.98 34.19 -3.18
N GLU A 615 26.05 34.90 -2.55
CA GLU A 615 26.30 36.17 -1.86
C GLU A 615 27.20 36.00 -0.62
N ILE A 616 27.20 34.81 0.00
CA ILE A 616 28.14 34.46 1.09
C ILE A 616 29.28 33.53 0.61
N GLY A 617 29.31 33.18 -0.67
CA GLY A 617 30.28 32.26 -1.26
C GLY A 617 30.17 30.83 -0.74
N TRP A 618 28.98 30.39 -0.37
CA TRP A 618 28.72 29.02 0.09
C TRP A 618 28.31 28.14 -1.08
N PHE A 619 28.94 26.96 -1.18
CA PHE A 619 28.63 25.90 -2.14
C PHE A 619 28.84 24.54 -1.46
N ASP A 620 27.96 23.58 -1.73
CA ASP A 620 27.98 22.22 -1.23
C ASP A 620 27.49 21.26 -2.34
N ASP A 621 28.40 20.48 -2.92
CA ASP A 621 28.15 19.47 -3.96
C ASP A 621 27.82 18.09 -3.36
N THR A 622 27.53 18.05 -2.07
CA THR A 622 27.23 16.83 -1.30
C THR A 622 28.34 15.78 -1.28
N SER A 623 29.57 16.08 -1.72
CA SER A 623 30.70 15.14 -1.62
C SER A 623 31.11 14.78 -0.18
N THR A 624 30.58 15.50 0.81
CA THR A 624 30.67 15.19 2.24
C THR A 624 29.34 15.48 2.93
N THR A 625 29.15 14.99 4.15
CA THR A 625 27.94 15.32 4.94
C THR A 625 27.89 16.79 5.38
N GLY A 626 29.00 17.53 5.32
CA GLY A 626 29.08 18.90 5.80
C GLY A 626 28.61 19.08 7.25
N ASP A 627 27.95 20.22 7.51
CA ASP A 627 27.31 20.56 8.80
C ASP A 627 25.80 20.27 8.78
N TRP A 628 25.34 19.39 7.88
CA TRP A 628 23.93 19.00 7.80
C TRP A 628 23.54 18.12 8.98
N VAL A 629 22.34 18.35 9.50
CA VAL A 629 21.67 17.51 10.49
C VAL A 629 20.50 16.85 9.78
N ALA A 630 20.64 15.56 9.49
CA ALA A 630 19.62 14.75 8.84
C ALA A 630 18.80 13.97 9.88
N ASN A 631 17.49 13.90 9.67
CA ASN A 631 16.56 13.01 10.35
C ASN A 631 15.66 12.40 9.25
N GLY A 632 15.83 11.13 8.94
CA GLY A 632 15.20 10.48 7.78
C GLY A 632 15.92 10.69 6.44
N PHE A 633 16.47 11.88 6.17
CA PHE A 633 17.33 12.08 5.00
C PHE A 633 18.62 11.25 5.08
N VAL A 634 19.07 10.73 3.94
CA VAL A 634 20.27 9.91 3.83
C VAL A 634 21.09 10.36 2.64
N GLN A 635 22.42 10.45 2.82
CA GLN A 635 23.33 10.67 1.71
C GLN A 635 23.56 9.34 0.98
N VAL A 636 23.18 9.27 -0.29
CA VAL A 636 23.18 8.01 -1.06
C VAL A 636 23.77 8.19 -2.45
N GLU A 637 24.22 7.08 -3.02
CA GLU A 637 24.61 6.95 -4.44
C GLU A 637 23.39 6.58 -5.31
N GLU A 638 23.59 6.43 -6.63
CA GLU A 638 22.52 6.05 -7.57
C GLU A 638 21.94 4.65 -7.27
N THR A 639 22.82 3.69 -6.97
CA THR A 639 22.49 2.26 -6.90
C THR A 639 22.87 1.66 -5.55
N ILE A 640 22.16 0.60 -5.18
CA ILE A 640 22.47 -0.24 -4.03
C ILE A 640 22.62 -1.70 -4.47
N PRO A 641 23.37 -2.53 -3.72
CA PRO A 641 23.54 -3.94 -4.09
C PRO A 641 22.20 -4.69 -4.16
N THR A 642 22.04 -5.52 -5.20
CA THR A 642 20.86 -6.36 -5.37
C THR A 642 20.98 -7.62 -4.53
N GLN A 643 19.95 -7.91 -3.73
CA GLN A 643 19.80 -9.18 -3.04
C GLN A 643 18.80 -10.04 -3.80
N TYR A 644 19.22 -11.24 -4.18
CA TYR A 644 18.35 -12.20 -4.88
C TYR A 644 17.98 -13.37 -3.97
N LEU A 645 16.72 -13.75 -4.04
CA LEU A 645 16.19 -14.99 -3.50
C LEU A 645 15.81 -15.89 -4.67
N VAL A 646 16.60 -16.94 -4.87
CA VAL A 646 16.34 -17.94 -5.92
C VAL A 646 16.15 -19.30 -5.29
N GLN A 647 14.99 -19.91 -5.52
CA GLN A 647 14.62 -21.22 -5.00
C GLN A 647 14.27 -22.17 -6.14
N VAL A 648 14.48 -23.47 -5.93
CA VAL A 648 14.13 -24.52 -6.87
C VAL A 648 13.26 -25.56 -6.17
N ILE A 649 12.05 -25.79 -6.68
CA ILE A 649 11.19 -26.89 -6.27
C ILE A 649 11.41 -28.04 -7.25
N HIS A 650 11.85 -29.18 -6.72
CA HIS A 650 11.87 -30.47 -7.40
C HIS A 650 10.60 -31.22 -7.00
N GLU A 651 9.57 -31.09 -7.83
CA GLU A 651 8.27 -31.76 -7.67
C GLU A 651 8.35 -33.13 -8.34
N LYS A 652 8.41 -34.18 -7.52
CA LYS A 652 8.58 -35.56 -7.98
C LYS A 652 7.27 -36.16 -8.44
N ASP A 653 7.33 -37.03 -9.44
CA ASP A 653 6.18 -37.83 -9.87
C ASP A 653 5.61 -38.70 -8.72
N VAL A 654 6.49 -39.15 -7.83
CA VAL A 654 6.19 -39.92 -6.62
C VAL A 654 6.99 -39.39 -5.43
N GLY A 655 6.26 -38.92 -4.41
CA GLY A 655 6.80 -38.48 -3.13
C GLY A 655 6.62 -36.99 -2.89
N ASP A 656 7.16 -36.51 -1.76
CA ASP A 656 7.05 -35.10 -1.40
C ASP A 656 8.01 -34.23 -2.24
N PRO A 657 7.62 -32.99 -2.58
CA PRO A 657 8.49 -32.05 -3.27
C PRO A 657 9.71 -31.71 -2.39
N VAL A 658 10.84 -31.45 -3.04
CA VAL A 658 12.06 -30.99 -2.36
C VAL A 658 12.36 -29.56 -2.77
N VAL A 659 12.60 -28.69 -1.80
CA VAL A 659 12.94 -27.29 -2.03
C VAL A 659 14.42 -27.08 -1.79
N TYR A 660 15.08 -26.42 -2.74
CA TYR A 660 16.47 -26.01 -2.68
C TYR A 660 16.58 -24.50 -2.80
N GLN A 661 17.59 -23.91 -2.14
CA GLN A 661 17.97 -22.53 -2.35
C GLN A 661 19.22 -22.48 -3.23
N VAL A 662 19.22 -21.63 -4.26
CA VAL A 662 20.39 -21.41 -5.10
C VAL A 662 21.28 -20.38 -4.40
N PRO A 663 22.52 -20.72 -4.03
CA PRO A 663 23.42 -19.76 -3.41
C PRO A 663 23.85 -18.73 -4.46
N ILE A 664 23.62 -17.44 -4.16
CA ILE A 664 23.98 -16.31 -5.02
C ILE A 664 25.19 -15.59 -4.41
N ASP A 665 26.18 -15.26 -5.23
CA ASP A 665 27.36 -14.52 -4.81
C ASP A 665 27.22 -13.00 -4.94
N ILE A 666 28.27 -12.29 -4.51
CA ILE A 666 28.36 -10.81 -4.55
C ILE A 666 28.25 -10.21 -5.95
N ASN A 667 28.48 -11.00 -7.01
CA ASN A 667 28.36 -10.55 -8.40
C ASN A 667 27.01 -10.94 -9.00
N ALA A 668 26.03 -11.30 -8.17
CA ALA A 668 24.73 -11.83 -8.56
C ALA A 668 24.80 -13.10 -9.43
N LEU A 669 25.83 -13.93 -9.23
CA LEU A 669 25.97 -15.22 -9.91
C LEU A 669 25.60 -16.37 -8.97
N GLY A 670 24.82 -17.32 -9.47
CA GLY A 670 24.40 -18.49 -8.72
C GLY A 670 24.39 -19.75 -9.56
N GLN A 671 24.63 -20.89 -8.91
CA GLN A 671 24.50 -22.19 -9.57
C GLN A 671 24.07 -23.26 -8.56
N LEU A 672 23.13 -24.10 -8.96
CA LEU A 672 22.69 -25.28 -8.23
C LEU A 672 22.59 -26.46 -9.17
N THR A 673 23.10 -27.61 -8.75
CA THR A 673 22.91 -28.88 -9.46
C THR A 673 22.03 -29.80 -8.63
N ILE A 674 20.91 -30.23 -9.22
CA ILE A 674 20.00 -31.23 -8.65
C ILE A 674 20.24 -32.58 -9.34
N GLU A 675 20.18 -33.65 -8.56
CA GLU A 675 20.44 -35.01 -9.01
C GLU A 675 19.17 -35.86 -8.93
N GLY A 676 19.09 -36.88 -9.77
CA GLY A 676 18.01 -37.87 -9.72
C GLY A 676 16.65 -37.30 -10.14
N VAL A 677 16.63 -36.35 -11.07
CA VAL A 677 15.40 -35.86 -11.68
C VAL A 677 14.82 -36.95 -12.58
N GLY A 678 13.62 -37.42 -12.25
CA GLY A 678 12.87 -38.41 -13.02
C GLY A 678 12.35 -37.85 -14.34
N ASP A 679 11.96 -38.74 -15.26
CA ASP A 679 11.46 -38.34 -16.59
C ASP A 679 10.13 -37.55 -16.52
N ASP A 680 9.35 -37.74 -15.45
CA ASP A 680 8.04 -37.10 -15.22
C ASP A 680 8.07 -36.05 -14.09
N ASP A 681 9.24 -35.77 -13.52
CA ASP A 681 9.40 -34.75 -12.47
C ASP A 681 9.29 -33.33 -13.06
N LEU A 682 8.82 -32.38 -12.25
CA LEU A 682 8.87 -30.96 -12.56
C LEU A 682 9.96 -30.27 -11.75
N VAL A 683 10.65 -29.35 -12.41
CA VAL A 683 11.61 -28.45 -11.78
C VAL A 683 11.10 -27.02 -11.93
N VAL A 684 10.92 -26.34 -10.81
CA VAL A 684 10.33 -25.01 -10.74
C VAL A 684 11.37 -24.08 -10.13
N ALA A 685 11.87 -23.13 -10.91
CA ALA A 685 12.69 -22.05 -10.39
C ALA A 685 11.79 -20.86 -10.02
N ILE A 686 11.92 -20.39 -8.78
CA ILE A 686 11.32 -19.16 -8.29
C ILE A 686 12.44 -18.14 -8.21
N VAL A 687 12.28 -17.01 -8.90
CA VAL A 687 13.25 -15.91 -8.92
C VAL A 687 12.58 -14.69 -8.32
N SER A 688 13.18 -14.16 -7.26
CA SER A 688 12.78 -12.93 -6.60
C SER A 688 13.99 -12.06 -6.26
N ALA A 689 13.78 -10.76 -6.13
CA ALA A 689 14.73 -9.85 -5.47
C ALA A 689 14.15 -9.50 -4.09
N VAL A 690 15.01 -9.28 -3.11
CA VAL A 690 14.63 -8.93 -1.71
C VAL A 690 15.37 -7.69 -1.23
N THR A 691 15.82 -6.84 -2.15
CA THR A 691 16.47 -5.57 -1.79
C THR A 691 15.45 -4.62 -1.18
N ARG A 692 15.60 -4.30 0.11
CA ARG A 692 14.55 -3.63 0.91
C ARG A 692 14.20 -2.23 0.41
N HIS A 693 15.22 -1.43 0.14
CA HIS A 693 15.01 0.00 -0.16
C HIS A 693 14.78 0.30 -1.65
N SER A 694 14.85 -0.70 -2.55
CA SER A 694 14.64 -0.47 -4.00
C SER A 694 13.29 -0.97 -4.48
N THR A 695 12.55 -0.09 -5.17
CA THR A 695 11.32 -0.42 -5.89
C THR A 695 11.55 -0.64 -7.39
N THR A 696 12.81 -0.51 -7.85
CA THR A 696 13.19 -0.62 -9.25
C THR A 696 13.28 -2.09 -9.66
N PRO A 697 12.65 -2.51 -10.78
CA PRO A 697 12.85 -3.84 -11.32
C PRO A 697 14.30 -4.08 -11.73
N THR A 698 14.85 -5.24 -11.38
CA THR A 698 16.18 -5.69 -11.80
C THR A 698 16.08 -6.79 -12.85
N ASN A 699 17.02 -6.85 -13.79
CA ASN A 699 17.07 -7.88 -14.83
C ASN A 699 17.88 -9.09 -14.38
N TYR A 700 17.52 -10.26 -14.91
CA TYR A 700 18.27 -11.50 -14.70
C TYR A 700 18.21 -12.42 -15.91
N THR A 701 19.11 -13.39 -15.93
CA THR A 701 19.10 -14.56 -16.82
C THR A 701 19.15 -15.83 -15.98
N LEU A 702 18.21 -16.73 -16.24
CA LEU A 702 18.13 -18.07 -15.66
C LEU A 702 18.50 -19.09 -16.74
N THR A 703 19.40 -20.02 -16.44
CA THR A 703 19.72 -21.15 -17.31
C THR A 703 19.30 -22.46 -16.65
N ILE A 704 18.75 -23.39 -17.43
CA ILE A 704 18.39 -24.72 -16.94
C ILE A 704 18.88 -25.75 -17.95
N GLU A 705 19.92 -26.51 -17.58
CA GLU A 705 20.63 -27.44 -18.45
C GLU A 705 20.63 -28.86 -17.86
N PRO A 706 20.34 -29.93 -18.63
CA PRO A 706 20.43 -31.32 -18.18
C PRO A 706 21.84 -31.93 -18.21
#